data_AF-A0A954GXR3-F1
#
_entry.id   AF-A0A954GXR3-F1
#
_cell.length_a   1.000
_cell.length_b   1.000
_cell.length_c   1.000
_cell.angle_alpha   90.00
_cell.angle_beta   90.00
_cell.angle_gamma   90.00
#
_symmetry.space_group_name_H-M   'P 1'
#
loop_
_entity.id
_entity.type
_entity.pdbx_description
1 polymer ?
#
loop_
_entity_poly.entity_id
_entity_poly.type
_entity_poly.pdbx_seq_one_letter_code
_entity_poly.pdbx_strand_id
1 'polypeptide(L)'
;MLSFFNRRSRAQQQNIRVMTADLPLEKRLLLAGNALVNVSGGNVSISGDADNNAIELTTIGGNVVVRGLQGTTINGNAGSLIVAENTDTLNGRLVVRLGEGNDSFLLSRSVIVNGSAVIDAGNGNDDIGSTGSTIRGSLEVHGRQGDNQISFSDSTVDGRLWIKTKRGSDIVSLKNVTVNGRLKIKTGAGEDGVSLDNVTVSDKTSIHTKNGADDVLIQNSTFNAHVKIRTRQNDDNVVLEGNTFRSTIHINTGRNIDNVVARGTNTFDGAFSVNSGDGHTNGSVGDAVEIASTNVFNSSRSIRKAEGATAPPTVISTRIDDTTNGLVGLAAAADKAISDLLVTSVSDLTLDLSANTTVASTGDVLITRDENFVIAGTTTALSTVTLDTDGNGQFDNGTVTADENGNFSTTVTLTRRDLNTTDTVENDQMSGFQQINIQSLDEAGGLQTATVKVDFVKNTVVQFVSNIGTYEVEMFDDLTPNTVANFLGYTDRYDGVIIHRSVTDFVIQGGGFTVNNGVVDAVQTDAPITNEFNSSASNIRGTLSMAQLGGDINSGTSQWFVNTVNNDGSGVNNLDSVPHTVFGRVIGEGMSVVDSIAALSKADLSSVTGVSALNETPLQSTFTPLTRTITGTVSTTGGSTVVTGVGTRFTEELVSALGNTGGSRSRISIDGTIYNVASISSDTELTLSSSAITSSTNVNALTDDLVDDAFVRFSSIAEILNQV
;
A
#
# COMPACT_ATOMS: atom_id res chain seq x y z
N MET A 1 68.95 -15.58 62.37
CA MET A 1 67.90 -16.60 62.12
C MET A 1 67.01 -16.05 61.02
N LEU A 2 67.27 -16.44 59.76
CA LEU A 2 66.39 -17.29 58.91
C LEU A 2 64.99 -16.67 58.69
N SER A 3 64.44 -16.49 57.48
CA SER A 3 64.72 -17.07 56.15
C SER A 3 63.87 -16.38 55.04
N PHE A 4 64.52 -15.97 53.95
CA PHE A 4 64.20 -16.09 52.51
C PHE A 4 62.80 -15.84 51.88
N PHE A 5 62.75 -14.82 51.00
CA PHE A 5 62.45 -14.80 49.54
C PHE A 5 61.44 -15.76 48.86
N ASN A 6 60.46 -15.18 48.12
CA ASN A 6 60.23 -15.24 46.64
C ASN A 6 58.78 -14.80 46.29
N ARG A 7 58.46 -13.74 45.52
CA ARG A 7 58.61 -13.39 44.08
C ARG A 7 57.78 -14.21 43.06
N ARG A 8 57.06 -13.44 42.19
CA ARG A 8 56.53 -13.70 40.81
C ARG A 8 55.18 -14.44 40.72
N SER A 9 54.12 -13.94 40.07
CA SER A 9 53.84 -13.35 38.73
C SER A 9 53.47 -14.36 37.63
N ARG A 10 52.24 -14.21 37.11
CA ARG A 10 51.70 -14.50 35.75
C ARG A 10 51.64 -15.94 35.21
N ALA A 11 50.42 -16.34 34.86
CA ALA A 11 50.02 -16.92 33.56
C ALA A 11 48.52 -16.55 33.35
N GLN A 12 48.16 -15.57 32.53
CA GLN A 12 47.78 -15.72 31.12
C GLN A 12 47.07 -17.04 30.80
N GLN A 13 45.74 -17.01 30.69
CA GLN A 13 44.99 -17.88 29.80
C GLN A 13 44.23 -17.00 28.82
N GLN A 14 44.72 -17.01 27.57
CA GLN A 14 44.01 -16.51 26.41
C GLN A 14 43.02 -17.57 25.91
N ASN A 15 41.91 -17.08 25.36
CA ASN A 15 40.98 -17.73 24.44
C ASN A 15 40.13 -18.86 25.09
N ILE A 16 38.81 -18.89 24.93
CA ILE A 16 38.08 -18.91 23.65
C ILE A 16 36.68 -18.32 23.87
N ARG A 17 36.27 -17.47 22.93
CA ARG A 17 34.88 -17.03 22.71
C ARG A 17 34.02 -18.28 22.44
N VAL A 18 33.34 -18.78 23.47
CA VAL A 18 32.22 -19.70 23.26
C VAL A 18 31.02 -18.82 23.00
N MET A 19 30.76 -18.56 21.71
CA MET A 19 29.41 -18.33 21.24
C MET A 19 28.60 -19.56 21.63
N THR A 20 28.01 -19.55 22.81
CA THR A 20 26.73 -20.20 22.96
C THR A 20 25.79 -19.29 22.18
N ALA A 21 25.24 -19.82 21.10
CA ALA A 21 24.05 -19.24 20.53
C ALA A 21 23.02 -19.24 21.67
N ASP A 22 22.84 -18.08 22.32
CA ASP A 22 21.52 -17.73 22.82
C ASP A 22 20.65 -17.70 21.56
N LEU A 23 20.13 -18.88 21.21
CA LEU A 23 18.86 -18.97 20.53
C LEU A 23 17.96 -18.04 21.34
N PRO A 24 17.32 -17.03 20.73
CA PRO A 24 16.37 -16.22 21.46
C PRO A 24 15.40 -17.23 22.07
N LEU A 25 15.40 -17.32 23.41
CA LEU A 25 14.30 -17.93 24.13
C LEU A 25 13.08 -17.28 23.49
N GLU A 26 12.25 -18.07 22.80
CA GLU A 26 10.97 -17.59 22.27
C GLU A 26 10.36 -16.74 23.38
N LYS A 27 10.01 -15.49 23.05
CA LYS A 27 9.43 -14.52 23.97
C LYS A 27 8.14 -15.15 24.49
N ARG A 28 8.24 -16.02 25.50
CA ARG A 28 7.09 -16.58 26.18
C ARG A 28 6.40 -15.36 26.73
N LEU A 29 5.22 -15.08 26.19
CA LEU A 29 4.28 -14.08 26.70
C LEU A 29 4.21 -14.28 28.21
N LEU A 30 5.01 -13.50 28.94
CA LEU A 30 4.88 -13.37 30.39
C LEU A 30 3.44 -12.90 30.58
N LEU A 31 2.72 -13.54 31.51
CA LEU A 31 1.33 -13.25 31.86
C LEU A 31 1.18 -11.73 31.93
N ALA A 32 0.62 -11.14 30.88
CA ALA A 32 0.52 -9.70 30.78
C ALA A 32 -0.60 -9.28 31.74
N GLY A 33 -0.29 -8.36 32.64
CA GLY A 33 -1.20 -8.02 33.72
C GLY A 33 -2.42 -7.24 33.27
N ASN A 34 -3.17 -6.74 34.23
CA ASN A 34 -4.39 -5.99 34.03
C ASN A 34 -4.31 -4.60 34.65
N ALA A 35 -4.64 -3.59 33.85
CA ALA A 35 -4.80 -2.22 34.31
C ALA A 35 -6.27 -1.88 34.54
N LEU A 36 -6.59 -1.42 35.75
CA LEU A 36 -7.88 -0.84 36.09
C LEU A 36 -7.90 0.65 35.72
N VAL A 37 -8.80 1.03 34.84
CA VAL A 37 -9.02 2.41 34.39
C VAL A 37 -10.37 2.91 34.86
N ASN A 38 -10.37 4.04 35.55
CA ASN A 38 -11.57 4.70 36.06
C ASN A 38 -11.62 6.16 35.61
N VAL A 39 -12.77 6.59 35.11
CA VAL A 39 -13.04 7.98 34.67
C VAL A 39 -14.12 8.58 35.57
N SER A 40 -13.78 9.64 36.30
CA SER A 40 -14.72 10.29 37.22
C SER A 40 -14.53 11.79 37.25
N GLY A 41 -15.57 12.53 36.87
CA GLY A 41 -15.56 14.00 36.84
C GLY A 41 -14.45 14.57 35.95
N GLY A 42 -14.16 13.93 34.81
CA GLY A 42 -13.10 14.29 33.88
C GLY A 42 -11.68 13.89 34.31
N ASN A 43 -11.50 13.31 35.50
CA ASN A 43 -10.22 12.76 35.95
C ASN A 43 -10.09 11.31 35.48
N VAL A 44 -8.89 10.93 35.06
CA VAL A 44 -8.55 9.56 34.66
C VAL A 44 -7.58 8.99 35.69
N SER A 45 -7.92 7.82 36.23
CA SER A 45 -7.07 7.05 37.13
C SER A 45 -6.77 5.69 36.50
N ILE A 46 -5.49 5.37 36.34
CA ILE A 46 -4.99 4.09 35.84
C ILE A 46 -4.23 3.42 36.98
N SER A 47 -4.61 2.19 37.32
CA SER A 47 -3.96 1.38 38.35
C SER A 47 -3.57 0.02 37.77
N GLY A 48 -2.28 -0.28 37.73
CA GLY A 48 -1.79 -1.61 37.36
C GLY A 48 -1.91 -2.60 38.51
N ASP A 49 -1.59 -3.86 38.21
CA ASP A 49 -1.54 -4.94 39.18
C ASP A 49 -0.10 -5.20 39.67
N ALA A 50 0.26 -6.45 39.94
CA ALA A 50 1.61 -6.82 40.37
C ALA A 50 2.40 -7.53 39.25
N ASP A 51 1.77 -7.68 38.09
CA ASP A 51 2.37 -8.26 36.89
C ASP A 51 2.79 -7.13 35.96
N ASN A 52 3.66 -7.42 34.99
CA ASN A 52 4.11 -6.40 34.04
C ASN A 52 2.92 -5.84 33.24
N ASN A 53 2.81 -4.52 33.19
CA ASN A 53 1.79 -3.81 32.43
C ASN A 53 2.45 -2.89 31.39
N ALA A 54 1.98 -2.94 30.15
CA ALA A 54 2.34 -1.99 29.11
C ALA A 54 1.08 -1.22 28.70
N ILE A 55 1.08 0.10 28.93
CA ILE A 55 -0.11 0.95 28.82
C ILE A 55 0.21 2.18 27.98
N GLU A 56 -0.67 2.50 27.03
CA GLU A 56 -0.62 3.74 26.26
C GLU A 56 -1.90 4.55 26.47
N LEU A 57 -1.77 5.84 26.80
CA LEU A 57 -2.84 6.83 26.77
C LEU A 57 -2.62 7.71 25.55
N THR A 58 -3.53 7.63 24.57
CA THR A 58 -3.34 8.17 23.23
C THR A 58 -4.63 8.73 22.64
N THR A 59 -4.58 9.27 21.42
CA THR A 59 -5.77 9.66 20.64
C THR A 59 -6.00 8.68 19.48
N ILE A 60 -7.24 8.18 19.33
CA ILE A 60 -7.68 7.31 18.23
C ILE A 60 -9.09 7.70 17.82
N GLY A 61 -9.33 7.86 16.51
CA GLY A 61 -10.68 8.15 15.99
C GLY A 61 -11.30 9.43 16.55
N GLY A 62 -10.47 10.43 16.91
CA GLY A 62 -10.92 11.66 17.56
C GLY A 62 -11.26 11.53 19.04
N ASN A 63 -10.96 10.39 19.69
CA ASN A 63 -11.20 10.16 21.11
C ASN A 63 -9.88 10.03 21.87
N VAL A 64 -9.85 10.35 23.17
CA VAL A 64 -8.76 9.95 24.07
C VAL A 64 -9.03 8.55 24.59
N VAL A 65 -8.06 7.66 24.44
CA VAL A 65 -8.20 6.23 24.67
C VAL A 65 -7.04 5.70 25.52
N VAL A 66 -7.34 4.79 26.44
CA VAL A 66 -6.33 3.97 27.14
C VAL A 66 -6.26 2.59 26.50
N ARG A 67 -5.06 2.16 26.12
CA ARG A 67 -4.79 0.86 25.50
C ARG A 67 -3.92 0.01 26.41
N GLY A 68 -4.22 -1.27 26.45
CA GLY A 68 -3.33 -2.30 26.97
C GLY A 68 -2.49 -2.86 25.83
N LEU A 69 -1.17 -2.87 25.99
CA LEU A 69 -0.20 -3.32 25.00
C LEU A 69 0.51 -4.57 25.49
N GLN A 70 1.17 -5.29 24.57
CA GLN A 70 1.95 -6.50 24.88
C GLN A 70 1.15 -7.55 25.69
N GLY A 71 -0.16 -7.65 25.45
CA GLY A 71 -1.08 -8.57 26.13
C GLY A 71 -1.75 -7.99 27.38
N THR A 72 -1.38 -6.78 27.82
CA THR A 72 -1.98 -6.12 28.99
C THR A 72 -3.47 -5.91 28.73
N THR A 73 -4.32 -6.24 29.69
CA THR A 73 -5.76 -6.01 29.59
C THR A 73 -6.18 -4.72 30.28
N ILE A 74 -7.23 -4.06 29.76
CA ILE A 74 -7.83 -2.87 30.35
C ILE A 74 -9.19 -3.26 30.91
N ASN A 75 -9.37 -3.12 32.23
CA ASN A 75 -10.59 -3.53 32.93
C ASN A 75 -11.01 -4.98 32.63
N GLY A 76 -10.04 -5.88 32.43
CA GLY A 76 -10.24 -7.29 32.10
C GLY A 76 -10.49 -7.60 30.63
N ASN A 77 -10.48 -6.59 29.74
CA ASN A 77 -10.68 -6.77 28.30
C ASN A 77 -9.38 -6.54 27.52
N ALA A 78 -9.18 -7.27 26.43
CA ALA A 78 -8.03 -7.10 25.53
C ALA A 78 -8.12 -5.86 24.61
N GLY A 79 -9.21 -5.10 24.72
CA GLY A 79 -9.49 -3.90 23.93
C GLY A 79 -9.02 -2.61 24.59
N SER A 80 -9.39 -1.50 23.95
CA SER A 80 -9.09 -0.16 24.41
C SER A 80 -10.29 0.48 25.10
N LEU A 81 -10.06 1.45 25.99
CA LEU A 81 -11.12 2.16 26.71
C LEU A 81 -11.11 3.64 26.34
N ILE A 82 -12.21 4.12 25.76
CA ILE A 82 -12.41 5.56 25.58
C ILE A 82 -12.54 6.22 26.95
N VAL A 83 -11.70 7.21 27.21
CA VAL A 83 -11.72 8.00 28.45
C VAL A 83 -12.13 9.45 28.23
N ALA A 84 -12.13 9.93 26.98
CA ALA A 84 -12.79 11.16 26.56
C ALA A 84 -13.23 11.06 25.09
N GLU A 85 -14.47 11.42 24.80
CA GLU A 85 -15.06 11.31 23.46
C GLU A 85 -14.89 12.60 22.65
N ASN A 86 -14.66 12.47 21.34
CA ASN A 86 -14.62 13.56 20.35
C ASN A 86 -13.69 14.72 20.78
N THR A 87 -12.57 14.38 21.39
CA THR A 87 -11.56 15.32 21.88
C THR A 87 -10.19 14.65 21.99
N ASP A 88 -9.15 15.48 21.92
CA ASP A 88 -7.77 15.14 22.28
C ASP A 88 -7.44 15.45 23.76
N THR A 89 -8.43 15.98 24.50
CA THR A 89 -8.21 16.62 25.79
C THR A 89 -8.83 15.82 26.94
N LEU A 90 -8.00 15.46 27.93
CA LEU A 90 -8.48 15.08 29.25
C LEU A 90 -8.81 16.33 30.07
N ASN A 91 -10.09 16.52 30.37
CA ASN A 91 -10.58 17.71 31.05
C ASN A 91 -10.07 17.88 32.50
N GLY A 92 -9.71 16.78 33.17
CA GLY A 92 -9.27 16.76 34.56
C GLY A 92 -7.82 16.30 34.76
N ARG A 93 -7.57 15.72 35.94
CA ARG A 93 -6.26 15.20 36.36
C ARG A 93 -6.00 13.81 35.79
N LEU A 94 -4.75 13.53 35.44
CA LEU A 94 -4.27 12.17 35.16
C LEU A 94 -3.52 11.61 36.38
N VAL A 95 -3.88 10.40 36.82
CA VAL A 95 -3.18 9.68 37.87
C VAL A 95 -2.89 8.26 37.41
N VAL A 96 -1.62 7.90 37.35
CA VAL A 96 -1.15 6.56 36.96
C VAL A 96 -0.38 5.96 38.12
N ARG A 97 -0.70 4.72 38.49
CA ARG A 97 0.00 3.94 39.52
C ARG A 97 0.16 2.51 39.00
N LEU A 98 1.34 2.10 38.53
CA LEU A 98 1.47 0.82 37.84
C LEU A 98 1.65 -0.34 38.83
N GLY A 99 2.52 -0.21 39.84
CA GLY A 99 2.47 -1.08 41.04
C GLY A 99 3.78 -1.78 41.36
N GLU A 100 3.82 -3.10 41.20
CA GLU A 100 5.06 -3.88 41.20
C GLU A 100 5.14 -4.56 39.83
N GLY A 101 6.35 -4.86 39.36
CA GLY A 101 6.55 -5.43 38.02
C GLY A 101 7.40 -4.51 37.17
N ASN A 102 7.78 -4.95 35.97
CA ASN A 102 8.46 -4.09 35.01
C ASN A 102 7.42 -3.49 34.09
N ASP A 103 7.04 -2.25 34.36
CA ASP A 103 5.92 -1.60 33.72
C ASP A 103 6.36 -0.60 32.65
N SER A 104 5.49 -0.39 31.66
CA SER A 104 5.65 0.66 30.66
C SER A 104 4.41 1.54 30.61
N PHE A 105 4.60 2.85 30.66
CA PHE A 105 3.51 3.81 30.46
C PHE A 105 3.93 4.91 29.49
N LEU A 106 3.09 5.16 28.49
CA LEU A 106 3.27 6.22 27.51
C LEU A 106 2.05 7.13 27.38
N LEU A 107 2.29 8.44 27.45
CA LEU A 107 1.37 9.48 27.00
C LEU A 107 1.76 9.94 25.58
N SER A 108 0.91 9.74 24.58
CA SER A 108 1.28 9.93 23.17
C SER A 108 0.27 10.72 22.31
N ARG A 109 0.60 10.90 21.03
CA ARG A 109 -0.26 11.41 19.94
C ARG A 109 -1.06 12.66 20.32
N SER A 110 -0.36 13.70 20.77
CA SER A 110 -0.95 15.02 21.03
C SER A 110 -2.01 15.07 22.12
N VAL A 111 -2.08 14.07 23.01
CA VAL A 111 -3.00 14.14 24.15
C VAL A 111 -2.72 15.39 24.98
N ILE A 112 -3.78 16.14 25.29
CA ILE A 112 -3.74 17.30 26.16
C ILE A 112 -4.30 16.93 27.53
N VAL A 113 -3.48 16.96 28.57
CA VAL A 113 -3.96 16.86 29.96
C VAL A 113 -4.19 18.27 30.48
N ASN A 114 -5.46 18.66 30.61
CA ASN A 114 -5.83 20.01 31.07
C ASN A 114 -5.50 20.22 32.56
N GLY A 115 -5.53 19.15 33.35
CA GLY A 115 -5.13 19.16 34.76
C GLY A 115 -3.64 18.85 34.98
N SER A 116 -3.30 18.54 36.24
CA SER A 116 -1.98 18.00 36.58
C SER A 116 -1.92 16.49 36.30
N ALA A 117 -0.71 15.96 36.15
CA ALA A 117 -0.45 14.55 35.94
C ALA A 117 0.49 14.01 37.04
N VAL A 118 0.19 12.83 37.56
CA VAL A 118 1.10 12.09 38.45
C VAL A 118 1.24 10.68 37.94
N ILE A 119 2.48 10.28 37.67
CA ILE A 119 2.84 8.94 37.22
C ILE A 119 3.72 8.33 38.31
N ASP A 120 3.23 7.27 38.93
CA ASP A 120 3.96 6.46 39.90
C ASP A 120 4.16 5.10 39.25
N ALA A 121 5.39 4.82 38.82
CA ALA A 121 5.71 3.58 38.14
C ALA A 121 5.50 2.42 39.10
N GLY A 122 6.13 2.47 40.27
CA GLY A 122 6.09 1.32 41.17
C GLY A 122 7.49 0.87 41.48
N ASN A 123 7.66 -0.32 42.06
CA ASN A 123 8.99 -0.92 42.08
C ASN A 123 9.13 -1.89 40.90
N GLY A 124 10.31 -1.86 40.28
CA GLY A 124 10.66 -2.64 39.11
C GLY A 124 11.50 -1.82 38.15
N ASN A 125 11.87 -2.41 37.03
CA ASN A 125 12.57 -1.70 35.97
C ASN A 125 11.52 -1.13 35.01
N ASP A 126 11.16 0.14 35.22
CA ASP A 126 10.02 0.74 34.55
C ASP A 126 10.43 1.73 33.44
N ASP A 127 9.65 1.72 32.36
CA ASP A 127 9.80 2.61 31.21
C ASP A 127 8.64 3.63 31.18
N ILE A 128 8.92 4.89 31.51
CA ILE A 128 7.91 5.96 31.58
C ILE A 128 8.18 7.04 30.54
N GLY A 129 7.19 7.31 29.70
CA GLY A 129 7.36 8.22 28.59
C GLY A 129 6.21 9.19 28.31
N SER A 130 6.57 10.26 27.60
CA SER A 130 5.65 11.23 27.01
C SER A 130 6.21 11.65 25.66
N THR A 131 5.42 11.55 24.60
CA THR A 131 5.81 11.99 23.25
C THR A 131 4.75 12.88 22.64
N GLY A 132 5.13 14.05 22.15
CA GLY A 132 4.23 14.98 21.44
C GLY A 132 3.07 15.54 22.29
N SER A 133 3.11 15.40 23.62
CA SER A 133 1.94 15.65 24.48
C SER A 133 2.04 16.95 25.29
N THR A 134 0.89 17.50 25.70
CA THR A 134 0.83 18.74 26.49
C THR A 134 0.17 18.51 27.84
N ILE A 135 0.89 18.82 28.92
CA ILE A 135 0.36 18.84 30.29
C ILE A 135 0.24 20.30 30.73
N ARG A 136 -0.99 20.82 30.78
CA ARG A 136 -1.27 22.21 31.20
C ARG A 136 -1.06 22.44 32.70
N GLY A 137 -1.10 21.37 33.50
CA GLY A 137 -0.80 21.40 34.92
C GLY A 137 0.66 21.07 35.25
N SER A 138 0.88 20.62 36.50
CA SER A 138 2.17 20.09 36.94
C SER A 138 2.27 18.60 36.62
N LEU A 139 3.48 18.12 36.33
CA LEU A 139 3.78 16.70 36.12
C LEU A 139 4.75 16.20 37.20
N GLU A 140 4.36 15.14 37.91
CA GLU A 140 5.24 14.41 38.84
C GLU A 140 5.43 12.97 38.37
N VAL A 141 6.68 12.53 38.26
CA VAL A 141 7.06 11.17 37.85
C VAL A 141 7.86 10.51 38.97
N HIS A 142 7.43 9.33 39.42
CA HIS A 142 8.06 8.57 40.49
C HIS A 142 8.46 7.17 39.99
N GLY A 143 9.74 6.91 39.74
CA GLY A 143 10.23 5.58 39.34
C GLY A 143 10.45 4.58 40.48
N ARG A 144 10.35 5.02 41.75
CA ARG A 144 10.72 4.23 42.95
C ARG A 144 12.02 3.42 42.78
N GLN A 145 12.01 2.11 43.07
CA GLN A 145 13.21 1.25 43.10
C GLN A 145 13.26 0.40 41.83
N GLY A 146 14.47 0.15 41.33
CA GLY A 146 14.76 -0.56 40.08
C GLY A 146 15.49 0.36 39.12
N ASP A 147 15.95 -0.19 38.00
CA ASP A 147 16.68 0.55 36.97
C ASP A 147 15.65 1.15 36.00
N ASN A 148 15.25 2.40 36.25
CA ASN A 148 14.13 3.03 35.54
C ASN A 148 14.61 3.88 34.36
N GLN A 149 13.80 3.90 33.30
CA GLN A 149 13.98 4.79 32.16
C GLN A 149 12.82 5.78 32.10
N ILE A 150 13.14 7.07 32.14
CA ILE A 150 12.16 8.15 32.08
C ILE A 150 12.52 9.04 30.90
N SER A 151 11.80 8.90 29.79
CA SER A 151 12.10 9.58 28.52
C SER A 151 10.94 10.41 28.01
N PHE A 152 11.10 11.74 27.96
CA PHE A 152 10.12 12.65 27.36
C PHE A 152 10.68 13.31 26.11
N SER A 153 9.92 13.25 25.01
CA SER A 153 10.24 13.86 23.74
C SER A 153 9.12 14.80 23.26
N ASP A 154 9.49 15.91 22.63
CA ASP A 154 8.56 16.81 21.91
C ASP A 154 7.32 17.22 22.73
N SER A 155 7.50 17.35 24.04
CA SER A 155 6.39 17.51 25.00
C SER A 155 6.46 18.86 25.73
N THR A 156 5.31 19.36 26.15
CA THR A 156 5.20 20.62 26.91
C THR A 156 4.57 20.38 28.28
N VAL A 157 5.21 20.91 29.33
CA VAL A 157 4.67 20.97 30.70
C VAL A 157 4.55 22.42 31.12
N ASP A 158 3.32 22.93 31.25
CA ASP A 158 3.09 24.33 31.60
C ASP A 158 3.42 24.62 33.08
N GLY A 159 3.19 23.64 33.94
CA GLY A 159 3.52 23.70 35.36
C GLY A 159 4.96 23.28 35.68
N ARG A 160 5.15 22.74 36.89
CA ARG A 160 6.44 22.14 37.28
C ARG A 160 6.56 20.73 36.72
N LEU A 161 7.77 20.35 36.33
CA LEU A 161 8.15 18.97 36.06
C LEU A 161 9.03 18.47 37.21
N TRP A 162 8.56 17.46 37.93
CA TRP A 162 9.30 16.84 39.03
C TRP A 162 9.48 15.33 38.81
N ILE A 163 10.71 14.93 38.53
CA ILE A 163 11.12 13.53 38.35
C ILE A 163 11.87 13.08 39.60
N LYS A 164 11.52 11.91 40.14
CA LYS A 164 12.24 11.29 41.25
C LYS A 164 12.33 9.76 41.15
N THR A 165 13.49 9.23 41.46
CA THR A 165 13.74 7.79 41.58
C THR A 165 14.36 7.47 42.96
N LYS A 166 14.59 6.18 43.25
CA LYS A 166 15.20 5.68 44.49
C LYS A 166 16.45 4.84 44.19
N ARG A 167 16.46 3.54 44.47
CA ARG A 167 17.67 2.72 44.29
C ARG A 167 17.59 2.08 42.91
N GLY A 168 18.71 2.00 42.21
CA GLY A 168 18.80 1.51 40.84
C GLY A 168 19.63 2.49 40.01
N SER A 169 20.14 2.02 38.88
CA SER A 169 20.82 2.85 37.87
C SER A 169 19.77 3.42 36.93
N ASP A 170 19.37 4.67 37.16
CA ASP A 170 18.24 5.29 36.47
C ASP A 170 18.69 6.17 35.30
N ILE A 171 17.93 6.19 34.19
CA ILE A 171 18.11 7.12 33.08
C ILE A 171 16.94 8.10 33.02
N VAL A 172 17.26 9.39 32.97
CA VAL A 172 16.31 10.48 32.70
C VAL A 172 16.72 11.21 31.43
N SER A 173 15.92 11.10 30.38
CA SER A 173 16.11 11.74 29.08
C SER A 173 14.99 12.76 28.81
N LEU A 174 15.33 14.02 28.59
CA LEU A 174 14.39 15.04 28.11
C LEU A 174 14.91 15.60 26.79
N LYS A 175 14.14 15.46 25.72
CA LYS A 175 14.51 15.87 24.36
C LYS A 175 13.44 16.76 23.72
N ASN A 176 13.80 17.95 23.25
CA ASN A 176 12.84 18.91 22.68
C ASN A 176 11.68 19.25 23.64
N VAL A 177 11.96 19.30 24.94
CA VAL A 177 10.93 19.50 25.98
C VAL A 177 10.87 20.97 26.41
N THR A 178 9.66 21.51 26.54
CA THR A 178 9.43 22.83 27.16
C THR A 178 8.79 22.68 28.54
N VAL A 179 9.43 23.26 29.56
CA VAL A 179 8.90 23.34 30.93
C VAL A 179 8.70 24.80 31.32
N ASN A 180 7.44 25.27 31.32
CA ASN A 180 7.13 26.66 31.65
C ASN A 180 7.20 26.96 33.15
N GLY A 181 7.28 25.93 34.00
CA GLY A 181 7.55 26.06 35.42
C GLY A 181 8.95 25.60 35.83
N ARG A 182 9.03 25.00 37.03
CA ARG A 182 10.27 24.50 37.64
C ARG A 182 10.60 23.10 37.14
N LEU A 183 11.84 22.86 36.73
CA LEU A 183 12.38 21.52 36.51
C LEU A 183 13.10 21.02 37.76
N LYS A 184 12.72 19.84 38.25
CA LYS A 184 13.41 19.16 39.35
C LYS A 184 13.61 17.70 39.02
N ILE A 185 14.86 17.28 38.94
CA ILE A 185 15.27 15.88 38.76
C ILE A 185 16.01 15.47 40.03
N LYS A 186 15.56 14.37 40.63
CA LYS A 186 16.21 13.80 41.80
C LYS A 186 16.32 12.29 41.65
N THR A 187 17.48 11.81 41.23
CA THR A 187 17.76 10.40 41.22
C THR A 187 18.16 9.93 42.63
N GLY A 188 18.29 8.63 42.83
CA GLY A 188 18.69 8.09 44.12
C GLY A 188 20.07 7.47 44.10
N ALA A 189 20.21 6.19 44.42
CA ALA A 189 21.51 5.56 44.55
C ALA A 189 21.66 4.44 43.52
N GLY A 190 22.79 4.43 42.81
CA GLY A 190 23.04 3.69 41.58
C GLY A 190 23.80 4.59 40.61
N GLU A 191 24.24 4.05 39.47
CA GLU A 191 24.90 4.87 38.45
C GLU A 191 23.82 5.54 37.59
N ASP A 192 23.55 6.82 37.88
CA ASP A 192 22.41 7.53 37.30
C ASP A 192 22.83 8.39 36.10
N GLY A 193 22.00 8.41 35.06
CA GLY A 193 22.17 9.23 33.87
C GLY A 193 21.09 10.31 33.74
N VAL A 194 21.47 11.56 33.51
CA VAL A 194 20.54 12.67 33.21
C VAL A 194 20.97 13.37 31.92
N SER A 195 20.18 13.20 30.87
CA SER A 195 20.38 13.85 29.57
C SER A 195 19.28 14.88 29.30
N LEU A 196 19.68 16.13 29.08
CA LEU A 196 18.79 17.21 28.65
C LEU A 196 19.26 17.72 27.30
N ASP A 197 18.48 17.49 26.24
CA ASP A 197 18.79 17.94 24.87
C ASP A 197 17.69 18.84 24.33
N ASN A 198 18.06 20.05 23.93
CA ASN A 198 17.12 21.04 23.39
C ASN A 198 15.93 21.29 24.33
N VAL A 199 16.21 21.45 25.63
CA VAL A 199 15.22 21.68 26.68
C VAL A 199 15.13 23.17 27.00
N THR A 200 13.92 23.70 27.11
CA THR A 200 13.68 25.08 27.59
C THR A 200 13.00 25.06 28.95
N VAL A 201 13.58 25.74 29.95
CA VAL A 201 12.99 25.85 31.30
C VAL A 201 12.84 27.32 31.71
N SER A 202 11.63 27.70 32.11
CA SER A 202 11.27 29.07 32.45
C SER A 202 11.53 29.46 33.91
N ASP A 203 11.40 28.54 34.89
CA ASP A 203 11.79 28.75 36.30
C ASP A 203 13.05 27.91 36.66
N LYS A 204 13.37 27.85 37.95
CA LYS A 204 14.55 27.18 38.49
C LYS A 204 14.69 25.75 37.98
N THR A 205 15.93 25.33 37.77
CA THR A 205 16.27 23.93 37.50
C THR A 205 17.10 23.38 38.64
N SER A 206 16.76 22.19 39.13
CA SER A 206 17.53 21.46 40.14
C SER A 206 17.72 20.02 39.72
N ILE A 207 18.96 19.63 39.46
CA ILE A 207 19.38 18.25 39.24
C ILE A 207 20.15 17.81 40.47
N HIS A 208 19.70 16.73 41.11
CA HIS A 208 20.32 16.15 42.29
C HIS A 208 20.47 14.64 42.07
N THR A 209 21.67 14.17 41.80
CA THR A 209 22.01 12.74 41.83
C THR A 209 22.60 12.40 43.20
N LYS A 210 22.48 11.16 43.71
CA LYS A 210 23.03 10.83 45.05
C LYS A 210 24.32 10.04 44.95
N ASN A 211 24.27 8.75 45.29
CA ASN A 211 25.47 7.95 45.51
C ASN A 211 25.60 7.01 44.33
N GLY A 212 26.74 7.04 43.65
CA GLY A 212 26.99 6.29 42.44
C GLY A 212 27.78 7.14 41.45
N ALA A 213 28.41 6.51 40.47
CA ALA A 213 29.13 7.25 39.45
C ALA A 213 28.09 7.81 38.47
N ASP A 214 27.72 9.07 38.65
CA ASP A 214 26.60 9.68 37.95
C ASP A 214 27.07 10.49 36.74
N ASP A 215 26.25 10.52 35.70
CA ASP A 215 26.53 11.21 34.44
C ASP A 215 25.42 12.22 34.13
N VAL A 216 25.77 13.50 33.97
CA VAL A 216 24.84 14.58 33.62
C VAL A 216 25.31 15.24 32.32
N LEU A 217 24.49 15.15 31.27
CA LEU A 217 24.68 15.84 30.00
C LEU A 217 23.57 16.87 29.80
N ILE A 218 23.96 18.12 29.59
CA ILE A 218 23.03 19.17 29.19
C ILE A 218 23.53 19.75 27.88
N GLN A 219 22.71 19.67 26.84
CA GLN A 219 23.06 20.15 25.51
C GLN A 219 21.95 20.94 24.84
N ASN A 220 22.33 21.92 24.02
CA ASN A 220 21.44 22.74 23.19
C ASN A 220 20.28 23.41 23.95
N SER A 221 20.40 23.56 25.27
CA SER A 221 19.27 23.88 26.15
C SER A 221 19.30 25.32 26.64
N THR A 222 18.14 25.84 27.00
CA THR A 222 17.94 27.22 27.46
C THR A 222 17.31 27.27 28.84
N PHE A 223 17.99 27.92 29.79
CA PHE A 223 17.52 28.08 31.17
C PHE A 223 17.34 29.55 31.53
N ASN A 224 16.10 29.94 31.83
CA ASN A 224 15.73 31.34 32.09
C ASN A 224 15.94 31.78 33.56
N ALA A 225 16.12 30.81 34.47
CA ALA A 225 16.32 31.07 35.89
C ALA A 225 17.45 30.20 36.47
N HIS A 226 17.64 30.27 37.79
CA HIS A 226 18.77 29.65 38.47
C HIS A 226 18.82 28.14 38.27
N VAL A 227 19.98 27.65 37.82
CA VAL A 227 20.27 26.22 37.61
C VAL A 227 21.18 25.72 38.71
N LYS A 228 20.84 24.55 39.25
CA LYS A 228 21.59 23.91 40.32
C LYS A 228 21.82 22.44 40.02
N ILE A 229 23.07 22.05 39.93
CA ILE A 229 23.49 20.67 39.73
C ILE A 229 24.23 20.22 40.99
N ARG A 230 23.82 19.09 41.53
CA ARG A 230 24.49 18.44 42.65
C ARG A 230 24.63 16.96 42.38
N THR A 231 25.86 16.51 42.25
CA THR A 231 26.22 15.11 42.43
C THR A 231 26.79 14.97 43.85
N ARG A 232 26.97 13.77 44.43
CA ARG A 232 27.38 13.66 45.85
C ARG A 232 28.62 12.83 46.10
N GLN A 233 28.58 11.55 45.75
CA GLN A 233 29.61 10.59 46.12
C GLN A 233 29.86 9.70 44.92
N ASN A 234 31.16 9.47 44.66
CA ASN A 234 31.74 8.66 43.59
C ASN A 234 32.16 9.55 42.42
N ASP A 235 32.71 8.95 41.37
CA ASP A 235 33.34 9.70 40.29
C ASP A 235 32.24 10.16 39.32
N ASP A 236 31.86 11.44 39.40
CA ASP A 236 30.73 12.00 38.66
C ASP A 236 31.19 12.80 37.42
N ASN A 237 30.40 12.82 36.36
CA ASN A 237 30.64 13.69 35.20
C ASN A 237 29.47 14.65 34.97
N VAL A 238 29.79 15.92 34.73
CA VAL A 238 28.83 16.95 34.32
C VAL A 238 29.35 17.61 33.03
N VAL A 239 28.64 17.40 31.92
CA VAL A 239 28.97 17.95 30.61
C VAL A 239 27.93 18.99 30.19
N LEU A 240 28.41 20.17 29.79
CA LEU A 240 27.62 21.26 29.24
C LEU A 240 28.05 21.55 27.80
N GLU A 241 27.11 21.52 26.86
CA GLU A 241 27.38 21.74 25.43
C GLU A 241 26.33 22.62 24.74
N GLY A 242 26.74 23.76 24.16
CA GLY A 242 25.81 24.54 23.33
C GLY A 242 24.64 25.22 24.07
N ASN A 243 24.73 25.42 25.38
CA ASN A 243 23.60 25.90 26.20
C ASN A 243 23.56 27.42 26.38
N THR A 244 22.40 27.95 26.75
CA THR A 244 22.21 29.34 27.20
C THR A 244 21.67 29.38 28.63
N PHE A 245 22.45 29.96 29.55
CA PHE A 245 22.08 30.18 30.94
C PHE A 245 21.85 31.67 31.20
N ARG A 246 20.59 32.09 31.27
CA ARG A 246 20.22 33.50 31.50
C ARG A 246 20.37 33.97 32.95
N SER A 247 20.55 33.03 33.87
CA SER A 247 20.74 33.26 35.30
C SER A 247 21.88 32.42 35.85
N THR A 248 22.10 32.48 37.16
CA THR A 248 23.20 31.78 37.82
C THR A 248 23.08 30.26 37.66
N ILE A 249 24.21 29.62 37.35
CA ILE A 249 24.38 28.17 37.41
C ILE A 249 25.38 27.82 38.51
N HIS A 250 25.02 26.87 39.36
CA HIS A 250 25.85 26.36 40.44
C HIS A 250 25.97 24.83 40.35
N ILE A 251 27.19 24.35 40.15
CA ILE A 251 27.54 22.93 40.08
C ILE A 251 28.35 22.55 41.33
N ASN A 252 27.98 21.46 41.98
CA ASN A 252 28.69 20.93 43.14
C ASN A 252 28.76 19.40 43.04
N THR A 253 29.94 18.83 42.85
CA THR A 253 30.07 17.41 42.50
C THR A 253 30.39 16.49 43.68
N GLY A 254 31.03 17.01 44.72
CA GLY A 254 30.94 16.44 46.06
C GLY A 254 32.21 15.74 46.53
N ARG A 255 32.33 14.43 46.36
CA ARG A 255 33.48 13.64 46.87
C ARG A 255 33.90 12.62 45.83
N ASN A 256 35.21 12.32 45.82
CA ASN A 256 35.94 11.47 44.86
C ASN A 256 36.31 12.25 43.60
N ILE A 257 36.62 11.59 42.48
CA ILE A 257 37.22 12.26 41.31
C ILE A 257 36.10 12.67 40.37
N ASP A 258 35.78 13.96 40.38
CA ASP A 258 34.69 14.50 39.56
C ASP A 258 35.19 15.25 38.34
N ASN A 259 34.44 15.20 37.24
CA ASN A 259 34.72 15.94 36.02
C ASN A 259 33.58 16.91 35.69
N VAL A 260 33.90 18.19 35.51
CA VAL A 260 32.98 19.19 34.97
C VAL A 260 33.55 19.73 33.66
N VAL A 261 32.87 19.46 32.54
CA VAL A 261 33.33 19.81 31.19
C VAL A 261 32.33 20.74 30.53
N ALA A 262 32.75 21.97 30.20
CA ALA A 262 31.99 22.87 29.35
C ALA A 262 32.63 22.92 27.95
N ARG A 263 32.07 22.19 27.00
CA ARG A 263 32.56 22.10 25.61
C ARG A 263 31.59 22.76 24.64
N GLY A 264 32.03 22.98 23.40
CA GLY A 264 31.28 23.79 22.43
C GLY A 264 31.07 25.24 22.92
N THR A 265 30.00 25.88 22.48
CA THR A 265 29.70 27.29 22.80
C THR A 265 28.54 27.38 23.79
N ASN A 266 28.83 27.43 25.09
CA ASN A 266 27.82 27.80 26.09
C ASN A 266 27.86 29.32 26.36
N THR A 267 26.69 29.92 26.58
CA THR A 267 26.53 31.33 26.96
C THR A 267 26.04 31.43 28.41
N PHE A 268 26.79 32.16 29.25
CA PHE A 268 26.48 32.39 30.66
C PHE A 268 26.23 33.87 30.91
N ASP A 269 24.95 34.28 30.95
CA ASP A 269 24.55 35.66 31.28
C ASP A 269 24.49 35.90 32.79
N GLY A 270 24.27 34.85 33.58
CA GLY A 270 24.40 34.87 35.03
C GLY A 270 25.70 34.26 35.53
N ALA A 271 25.94 34.37 36.84
CA ALA A 271 27.17 33.86 37.45
C ALA A 271 27.33 32.34 37.22
N PHE A 272 28.52 31.92 36.78
CA PHE A 272 28.89 30.52 36.64
C PHE A 272 29.76 30.09 37.83
N SER A 273 29.30 29.11 38.62
CA SER A 273 30.03 28.61 39.78
C SER A 273 30.17 27.09 39.80
N VAL A 274 31.39 26.61 39.99
CA VAL A 274 31.72 25.19 40.22
C VAL A 274 32.42 25.04 41.56
N ASN A 275 31.98 24.06 42.35
CA ASN A 275 32.66 23.61 43.56
C ASN A 275 32.82 22.10 43.48
N SER A 276 33.97 21.63 43.00
CA SER A 276 34.13 20.22 42.67
C SER A 276 34.17 19.30 43.90
N GLY A 277 34.68 19.77 45.04
CA GLY A 277 34.62 18.98 46.28
C GLY A 277 36.01 18.71 46.83
N ASP A 278 36.18 17.60 47.55
CA ASP A 278 37.49 17.18 48.06
C ASP A 278 37.90 15.87 47.33
N GLY A 279 38.72 15.98 46.28
CA GLY A 279 39.13 14.87 45.40
C GLY A 279 40.28 14.01 45.96
N HIS A 280 40.17 13.56 47.20
CA HIS A 280 41.25 12.85 47.88
C HIS A 280 41.19 11.31 47.75
N THR A 281 41.96 10.78 46.80
CA THR A 281 42.60 9.45 46.96
C THR A 281 44.11 9.59 46.84
N ASN A 282 44.87 8.89 47.70
CA ASN A 282 46.33 8.95 47.77
C ASN A 282 46.98 8.65 46.39
N GLY A 283 47.35 9.69 45.65
CA GLY A 283 48.14 9.58 44.40
C GLY A 283 47.37 9.56 43.07
N SER A 284 46.06 9.82 43.06
CA SER A 284 45.26 9.97 41.82
C SER A 284 45.16 11.44 41.38
N VAL A 285 44.87 11.67 40.08
CA VAL A 285 44.52 13.00 39.56
C VAL A 285 43.17 13.39 40.17
N GLY A 286 43.11 14.48 40.95
CA GLY A 286 41.88 14.94 41.61
C GLY A 286 40.89 15.57 40.63
N ASP A 287 39.87 16.24 41.17
CA ASP A 287 38.76 16.82 40.38
C ASP A 287 39.20 17.64 39.17
N ALA A 288 38.60 17.41 38.01
CA ALA A 288 38.88 18.15 36.79
C ALA A 288 37.75 19.12 36.42
N VAL A 289 38.10 20.38 36.12
CA VAL A 289 37.16 21.36 35.57
C VAL A 289 37.72 21.91 34.26
N GLU A 290 37.18 21.42 33.15
CA GLU A 290 37.60 21.77 31.79
C GLU A 290 36.59 22.69 31.13
N ILE A 291 37.05 23.84 30.61
CA ILE A 291 36.18 24.84 29.97
C ILE A 291 36.83 25.28 28.66
N ALA A 292 36.19 24.93 27.55
CA ALA A 292 36.65 25.30 26.21
C ALA A 292 36.67 26.82 26.02
N SER A 293 37.60 27.31 25.20
CA SER A 293 37.77 28.76 24.94
C SER A 293 36.60 29.40 24.20
N THR A 294 35.73 28.60 23.58
CA THR A 294 34.53 29.01 22.85
C THR A 294 33.37 29.42 23.76
N ASN A 295 33.44 29.15 25.07
CA ASN A 295 32.39 29.54 26.02
C ASN A 295 32.37 31.06 26.27
N VAL A 296 31.17 31.64 26.33
CA VAL A 296 30.95 33.08 26.52
C VAL A 296 30.47 33.34 27.96
N PHE A 297 31.23 34.13 28.71
CA PHE A 297 30.87 34.55 30.08
C PHE A 297 30.56 36.05 30.10
N ASN A 298 29.28 36.40 30.23
CA ASN A 298 28.83 37.78 30.37
C ASN A 298 28.73 38.22 31.84
N SER A 299 29.08 37.34 32.79
CA SER A 299 29.03 37.56 34.25
C SER A 299 30.21 36.90 34.97
N SER A 300 30.20 36.90 36.30
CA SER A 300 31.29 36.36 37.13
C SER A 300 31.43 34.84 37.01
N ARG A 301 32.67 34.36 36.93
CA ARG A 301 33.05 32.94 36.97
C ARG A 301 33.80 32.63 38.26
N SER A 302 33.42 31.57 38.97
CA SER A 302 34.10 31.08 40.18
C SER A 302 34.25 29.56 40.15
N ILE A 303 35.50 29.09 40.19
CA ILE A 303 35.83 27.66 40.30
C ILE A 303 36.58 27.47 41.60
N ARG A 304 36.12 26.54 42.44
CA ARG A 304 36.76 26.20 43.71
C ARG A 304 37.07 24.71 43.77
N LYS A 305 38.22 24.40 44.35
CA LYS A 305 38.71 23.05 44.66
C LYS A 305 38.98 22.12 43.46
N ALA A 306 39.15 22.68 42.26
CA ALA A 306 39.65 21.91 41.12
C ALA A 306 41.13 21.55 41.32
N GLU A 307 41.46 20.27 41.21
CA GLU A 307 42.80 19.71 41.46
C GLU A 307 43.50 19.29 40.16
N GLY A 308 42.75 19.13 39.07
CA GLY A 308 43.17 18.90 37.69
C GLY A 308 42.57 19.91 36.70
N ALA A 309 43.27 20.14 35.59
CA ALA A 309 42.86 21.11 34.56
C ALA A 309 42.06 20.51 33.38
N THR A 310 42.16 19.19 33.16
CA THR A 310 41.57 18.49 32.02
C THR A 310 40.96 17.17 32.46
N ALA A 311 39.73 16.88 32.03
CA ALA A 311 39.11 15.59 32.29
C ALA A 311 39.80 14.50 31.43
N PRO A 312 39.96 13.26 31.90
CA PRO A 312 40.54 12.20 31.08
C PRO A 312 39.68 11.99 29.82
N PRO A 313 40.22 12.19 28.59
CA PRO A 313 39.42 12.12 27.37
C PRO A 313 38.67 10.79 27.20
N THR A 314 39.29 9.70 27.68
CA THR A 314 38.71 8.35 27.66
C THR A 314 37.49 8.19 28.56
N VAL A 315 37.39 8.95 29.66
CA VAL A 315 36.23 8.86 30.58
C VAL A 315 35.01 9.51 29.94
N ILE A 316 35.15 10.74 29.44
CA ILE A 316 34.05 11.43 28.75
C ILE A 316 33.64 10.67 27.48
N SER A 317 34.60 10.17 26.69
CA SER A 317 34.29 9.44 25.46
C SER A 317 33.55 8.12 25.70
N THR A 318 33.75 7.46 26.85
CA THR A 318 33.14 6.15 27.14
C THR A 318 31.85 6.27 27.95
N ARG A 319 31.79 7.19 28.91
CA ARG A 319 30.63 7.35 29.80
C ARG A 319 29.58 8.32 29.28
N ILE A 320 29.97 9.32 28.48
CA ILE A 320 29.03 10.31 27.93
C ILE A 320 28.82 10.06 26.44
N ASP A 321 29.88 10.13 25.63
CA ASP A 321 29.76 10.23 24.17
C ASP A 321 29.55 8.90 23.43
N ASP A 322 29.85 7.77 24.07
CA ASP A 322 29.68 6.46 23.46
C ASP A 322 28.20 6.25 23.11
N THR A 323 27.91 6.08 21.83
CA THR A 323 26.54 5.98 21.29
C THR A 323 25.88 4.63 21.56
N THR A 324 26.59 3.69 22.19
CA THR A 324 26.08 2.37 22.57
C THR A 324 25.95 2.24 24.09
N ASN A 325 27.01 2.55 24.84
CA ASN A 325 27.10 2.28 26.27
C ASN A 325 27.21 3.55 27.13
N GLY A 326 27.48 4.71 26.52
CA GLY A 326 27.54 5.99 27.22
C GLY A 326 26.14 6.61 27.35
N LEU A 327 26.04 7.69 28.12
CA LEU A 327 24.79 8.39 28.39
C LEU A 327 24.03 8.79 27.12
N VAL A 328 24.73 9.21 26.05
CA VAL A 328 24.09 9.51 24.76
C VAL A 328 23.40 8.27 24.17
N GLY A 329 24.08 7.13 24.17
CA GLY A 329 23.52 5.86 23.71
C GLY A 329 22.36 5.37 24.58
N LEU A 330 22.52 5.43 25.90
CA LEU A 330 21.50 5.02 26.86
C LEU A 330 20.25 5.90 26.79
N ALA A 331 20.40 7.23 26.65
CA ALA A 331 19.28 8.14 26.45
C ALA A 331 18.55 7.88 25.12
N ALA A 332 19.30 7.64 24.04
CA ALA A 332 18.70 7.27 22.75
C ALA A 332 17.98 5.92 22.81
N ALA A 333 18.49 4.95 23.57
CA ALA A 333 17.83 3.67 23.78
C ALA A 333 16.52 3.83 24.57
N ALA A 334 16.50 4.70 25.60
CA ALA A 334 15.29 5.02 26.35
C ALA A 334 14.23 5.72 25.48
N ASP A 335 14.63 6.70 24.69
CA ASP A 335 13.74 7.36 23.72
C ASP A 335 13.17 6.33 22.72
N LYS A 336 14.00 5.40 22.24
CA LYS A 336 13.58 4.33 21.34
C LYS A 336 12.62 3.35 22.00
N ALA A 337 12.87 2.92 23.24
CA ALA A 337 12.01 1.99 23.96
C ALA A 337 10.57 2.55 24.10
N ILE A 338 10.46 3.84 24.41
CA ILE A 338 9.18 4.54 24.43
C ILE A 338 8.58 4.65 23.02
N SER A 339 9.38 4.98 21.99
CA SER A 339 8.89 5.06 20.61
C SER A 339 8.40 3.71 20.07
N ASP A 340 9.04 2.61 20.44
CA ASP A 340 8.65 1.26 20.03
C ASP A 340 7.28 0.88 20.62
N LEU A 341 6.88 1.51 21.75
CA LEU A 341 5.57 1.30 22.35
C LEU A 341 4.42 1.93 21.53
N LEU A 342 4.69 2.98 20.73
CA LEU A 342 3.71 3.56 19.77
C LEU A 342 3.36 2.60 18.62
N VAL A 343 4.25 1.65 18.32
CA VAL A 343 4.16 0.79 17.15
C VAL A 343 3.68 -0.59 17.56
N THR A 344 2.36 -0.74 17.68
CA THR A 344 1.73 -2.06 17.74
C THR A 344 0.44 -2.07 16.91
N SER A 345 0.53 -2.79 15.77
CA SER A 345 -0.48 -3.13 14.75
C SER A 345 -1.24 -1.99 14.07
N VAL A 346 -0.72 -1.54 12.92
CA VAL A 346 -1.55 -0.94 11.86
C VAL A 346 -2.51 -2.03 11.41
N SER A 347 -3.81 -1.89 11.70
CA SER A 347 -4.80 -2.71 11.02
C SER A 347 -5.03 -2.04 9.67
N ASP A 348 -4.44 -2.63 8.62
CA ASP A 348 -4.63 -2.13 7.25
C ASP A 348 -6.13 -2.13 6.92
N LEU A 349 -6.58 -1.11 6.21
CA LEU A 349 -7.92 -1.11 5.63
C LEU A 349 -8.01 -2.27 4.63
N THR A 350 -8.79 -3.29 4.96
CA THR A 350 -9.08 -4.43 4.08
C THR A 350 -10.57 -4.47 3.75
N LEU A 351 -10.90 -5.10 2.63
CA LEU A 351 -12.28 -5.28 2.18
C LEU A 351 -12.63 -6.77 2.11
N ASP A 352 -13.82 -7.10 2.60
CA ASP A 352 -14.48 -8.39 2.41
C ASP A 352 -15.81 -8.16 1.70
N LEU A 353 -15.87 -8.54 0.43
CA LEU A 353 -17.03 -8.36 -0.43
C LEU A 353 -17.83 -9.66 -0.59
N SER A 354 -17.52 -10.70 0.18
CA SER A 354 -18.12 -12.04 0.07
C SER A 354 -19.61 -12.09 0.38
N ALA A 355 -20.16 -11.06 1.02
CA ALA A 355 -21.58 -10.90 1.26
C ALA A 355 -22.40 -10.59 -0.01
N ASN A 356 -21.74 -10.21 -1.11
CA ASN A 356 -22.37 -9.87 -2.38
C ASN A 356 -22.41 -11.07 -3.34
N THR A 357 -23.47 -11.16 -4.11
CA THR A 357 -23.65 -12.14 -5.18
C THR A 357 -22.87 -11.69 -6.42
N THR A 358 -21.58 -12.02 -6.47
CA THR A 358 -20.77 -11.81 -7.68
C THR A 358 -21.08 -12.88 -8.71
N VAL A 359 -21.45 -12.45 -9.92
CA VAL A 359 -21.80 -13.35 -11.03
C VAL A 359 -20.60 -13.63 -11.92
N ALA A 360 -19.76 -12.62 -12.14
CA ALA A 360 -18.52 -12.71 -12.89
C ALA A 360 -17.57 -11.58 -12.46
N SER A 361 -16.33 -11.63 -12.94
CA SER A 361 -15.37 -10.54 -12.78
C SER A 361 -14.51 -10.44 -14.02
N THR A 362 -14.31 -9.23 -14.52
CA THR A 362 -13.49 -8.96 -15.71
C THR A 362 -12.42 -7.98 -15.30
N GLY A 363 -11.18 -8.45 -15.17
CA GLY A 363 -10.12 -7.68 -14.50
C GLY A 363 -10.49 -7.41 -13.04
N ASP A 364 -10.41 -6.15 -12.62
CA ASP A 364 -10.71 -5.70 -11.24
C ASP A 364 -12.17 -5.25 -11.05
N VAL A 365 -13.04 -5.46 -12.05
CA VAL A 365 -14.45 -5.06 -11.99
C VAL A 365 -15.32 -6.26 -11.63
N LEU A 366 -16.08 -6.14 -10.55
CA LEU A 366 -17.07 -7.13 -10.14
C LEU A 366 -18.39 -6.92 -10.91
N ILE A 367 -18.99 -8.00 -11.40
CA ILE A 367 -20.31 -7.96 -12.04
C ILE A 367 -21.33 -8.54 -11.06
N THR A 368 -22.35 -7.77 -10.72
CA THR A 368 -23.35 -8.14 -9.70
C THR A 368 -24.79 -7.88 -10.14
N ARG A 369 -25.71 -8.62 -9.53
CA ARG A 369 -27.17 -8.39 -9.58
C ARG A 369 -27.73 -7.72 -8.33
N ASP A 370 -26.88 -7.52 -7.33
CA ASP A 370 -27.31 -6.95 -6.07
C ASP A 370 -27.31 -5.43 -6.17
N GLU A 371 -28.50 -4.86 -6.30
CA GLU A 371 -28.69 -3.40 -6.25
C GLU A 371 -28.22 -2.83 -4.90
N ASN A 372 -28.38 -3.59 -3.82
CA ASN A 372 -27.91 -3.22 -2.48
C ASN A 372 -26.59 -3.91 -2.20
N PHE A 373 -25.48 -3.25 -2.55
CA PHE A 373 -24.13 -3.79 -2.46
C PHE A 373 -23.51 -3.54 -1.09
N VAL A 374 -23.05 -4.59 -0.43
CA VAL A 374 -22.44 -4.56 0.90
C VAL A 374 -20.94 -4.26 0.78
N ILE A 375 -20.51 -3.19 1.45
CA ILE A 375 -19.10 -2.84 1.65
C ILE A 375 -18.76 -3.21 3.09
N ALA A 376 -18.01 -4.30 3.28
CA ALA A 376 -17.54 -4.75 4.58
C ALA A 376 -16.02 -4.96 4.57
N GLY A 377 -15.43 -5.07 5.75
CA GLY A 377 -14.00 -5.28 5.90
C GLY A 377 -13.49 -4.99 7.31
N THR A 378 -12.17 -4.83 7.41
CA THR A 378 -11.51 -4.46 8.66
C THR A 378 -10.70 -3.18 8.50
N THR A 379 -10.60 -2.39 9.55
CA THR A 379 -9.70 -1.24 9.65
C THR A 379 -9.29 -1.06 11.11
N THR A 380 -8.66 0.05 11.46
CA THR A 380 -8.42 0.46 12.84
C THR A 380 -9.72 0.43 13.65
N ALA A 381 -9.69 -0.26 14.80
CA ALA A 381 -10.81 -0.30 15.74
C ALA A 381 -11.34 1.11 16.05
N LEU A 382 -12.66 1.26 16.04
CA LEU A 382 -13.35 2.51 16.31
C LEU A 382 -13.06 3.66 15.33
N SER A 383 -12.35 3.39 14.22
CA SER A 383 -12.13 4.40 13.19
C SER A 383 -13.38 4.60 12.33
N THR A 384 -13.54 5.81 11.82
CA THR A 384 -14.61 6.13 10.87
C THR A 384 -14.17 5.73 9.46
N VAL A 385 -15.00 4.94 8.80
CA VAL A 385 -14.93 4.61 7.39
C VAL A 385 -15.90 5.51 6.64
N THR A 386 -15.41 6.16 5.59
CA THR A 386 -16.20 7.05 4.74
C THR A 386 -16.09 6.66 3.26
N LEU A 387 -17.16 6.89 2.50
CA LEU A 387 -17.31 6.42 1.13
C LEU A 387 -17.59 7.58 0.16
N ASP A 388 -16.98 7.51 -1.02
CA ASP A 388 -17.28 8.31 -2.21
C ASP A 388 -17.77 7.34 -3.31
N THR A 389 -19.03 7.49 -3.70
CA THR A 389 -19.76 6.62 -4.64
C THR A 389 -20.17 7.35 -5.93
N ASP A 390 -20.12 8.68 -5.93
CA ASP A 390 -20.50 9.50 -7.10
C ASP A 390 -19.28 10.00 -7.89
N GLY A 391 -18.07 9.85 -7.33
CA GLY A 391 -16.81 10.22 -7.98
C GLY A 391 -16.50 11.72 -7.89
N ASN A 392 -17.18 12.47 -7.03
CA ASN A 392 -16.95 13.91 -6.86
C ASN A 392 -15.70 14.23 -6.02
N GLY A 393 -15.05 13.20 -5.45
CA GLY A 393 -13.85 13.31 -4.60
C GLY A 393 -14.14 13.69 -3.14
N GLN A 394 -15.41 13.71 -2.74
CA GLN A 394 -15.88 13.93 -1.37
C GLN A 394 -16.44 12.62 -0.81
N PHE A 395 -15.98 12.24 0.38
CA PHE A 395 -16.37 10.99 1.03
C PHE A 395 -17.58 11.20 1.95
N ASP A 396 -18.70 11.65 1.38
CA ASP A 396 -19.92 12.01 2.11
C ASP A 396 -21.12 11.12 1.77
N ASN A 397 -20.95 10.13 0.88
CA ASN A 397 -22.03 9.27 0.41
C ASN A 397 -22.31 8.07 1.34
N GLY A 398 -21.44 7.83 2.32
CA GLY A 398 -21.62 6.80 3.35
C GLY A 398 -20.63 6.97 4.48
N THR A 399 -21.09 6.79 5.72
CA THR A 399 -20.25 6.84 6.92
C THR A 399 -20.61 5.68 7.85
N VAL A 400 -19.61 4.93 8.30
CA VAL A 400 -19.77 3.89 9.31
C VAL A 400 -18.56 3.88 10.25
N THR A 401 -18.77 3.63 11.54
CA THR A 401 -17.68 3.48 12.51
C THR A 401 -17.40 2.00 12.70
N ALA A 402 -16.13 1.60 12.60
CA ALA A 402 -15.70 0.24 12.87
C ALA A 402 -15.93 -0.14 14.34
N ASP A 403 -16.18 -1.42 14.62
CA ASP A 403 -16.35 -1.92 15.98
C ASP A 403 -15.03 -1.96 16.77
N GLU A 404 -15.08 -2.45 18.01
CA GLU A 404 -13.91 -2.60 18.89
C GLU A 404 -12.84 -3.57 18.36
N ASN A 405 -13.20 -4.42 17.40
CA ASN A 405 -12.32 -5.36 16.71
C ASN A 405 -11.89 -4.85 15.33
N GLY A 406 -12.31 -3.65 14.93
CA GLY A 406 -11.99 -3.07 13.62
C GLY A 406 -12.90 -3.49 12.48
N ASN A 407 -13.95 -4.27 12.73
CA ASN A 407 -14.86 -4.68 11.66
C ASN A 407 -15.83 -3.55 11.30
N PHE A 408 -16.11 -3.38 10.02
CA PHE A 408 -17.15 -2.48 9.55
C PHE A 408 -17.99 -3.14 8.45
N SER A 409 -19.22 -2.67 8.31
CA SER A 409 -20.12 -3.08 7.23
C SER A 409 -21.11 -1.96 6.97
N THR A 410 -21.27 -1.58 5.70
CA THR A 410 -22.28 -0.63 5.22
C THR A 410 -22.83 -1.09 3.88
N THR A 411 -23.96 -0.53 3.45
CA THR A 411 -24.61 -0.89 2.18
C THR A 411 -24.69 0.34 1.28
N VAL A 412 -24.35 0.17 0.01
CA VAL A 412 -24.45 1.17 -1.06
C VAL A 412 -25.51 0.72 -2.05
N THR A 413 -26.39 1.62 -2.46
CA THR A 413 -27.33 1.35 -3.55
C THR A 413 -26.65 1.66 -4.88
N LEU A 414 -26.42 0.63 -5.69
CA LEU A 414 -25.81 0.76 -7.00
C LEU A 414 -26.82 1.35 -7.99
N THR A 415 -26.36 2.29 -8.81
CA THR A 415 -27.14 2.81 -9.92
C THR A 415 -26.58 2.27 -11.23
N ARG A 416 -27.47 1.90 -12.16
CA ARG A 416 -27.06 1.59 -13.52
C ARG A 416 -26.55 2.86 -14.20
N ARG A 417 -25.37 2.80 -14.79
CA ARG A 417 -24.89 3.80 -15.76
C ARG A 417 -24.98 3.22 -17.16
N ASP A 418 -26.21 3.06 -17.66
CA ASP A 418 -26.49 2.54 -19.01
C ASP A 418 -27.32 3.53 -19.86
N LEU A 419 -27.46 3.22 -21.16
CA LEU A 419 -28.21 4.00 -22.15
C LEU A 419 -29.70 4.19 -21.82
N ASN A 420 -30.24 3.51 -20.81
CA ASN A 420 -31.64 3.56 -20.41
C ASN A 420 -31.88 4.48 -19.20
N THR A 421 -30.84 5.20 -18.75
CA THR A 421 -30.93 6.14 -17.63
C THR A 421 -30.77 7.58 -18.11
N THR A 422 -31.64 8.48 -17.62
CA THR A 422 -31.42 9.93 -17.69
C THR A 422 -30.31 10.32 -16.71
N ASP A 423 -29.09 9.87 -16.96
CA ASP A 423 -27.93 10.34 -16.22
C ASP A 423 -27.41 11.63 -16.87
N THR A 424 -27.39 12.71 -16.11
CA THR A 424 -26.94 14.05 -16.55
C THR A 424 -25.45 14.27 -16.33
N VAL A 425 -24.75 13.30 -15.73
CA VAL A 425 -23.30 13.36 -15.54
C VAL A 425 -22.63 12.99 -16.88
N GLU A 426 -21.58 13.72 -17.24
CA GLU A 426 -20.88 13.58 -18.53
C GLU A 426 -20.70 12.10 -18.93
N ASN A 427 -21.28 11.75 -20.08
CA ASN A 427 -21.26 10.44 -20.74
C ASN A 427 -19.93 9.68 -20.56
N ASP A 428 -19.84 8.86 -19.52
CA ASP A 428 -18.70 7.96 -19.27
C ASP A 428 -18.77 6.75 -20.21
N GLN A 429 -18.64 6.99 -21.52
CA GLN A 429 -18.20 6.04 -22.56
C GLN A 429 -18.79 4.60 -22.48
N MET A 430 -19.97 4.44 -21.87
CA MET A 430 -20.55 3.16 -21.43
C MET A 430 -19.60 2.21 -20.69
N SER A 431 -18.61 2.70 -19.92
CA SER A 431 -17.79 1.80 -19.08
C SER A 431 -18.65 1.01 -18.07
N GLY A 432 -19.81 1.58 -17.70
CA GLY A 432 -20.93 0.91 -17.05
C GLY A 432 -20.76 0.66 -15.55
N PHE A 433 -19.52 0.53 -15.07
CA PHE A 433 -19.23 0.25 -13.67
C PHE A 433 -19.15 1.50 -12.79
N GLN A 434 -19.66 1.39 -11.57
CA GLN A 434 -19.51 2.37 -10.51
C GLN A 434 -18.20 2.12 -9.76
N GLN A 435 -17.39 3.16 -9.57
CA GLN A 435 -16.23 3.13 -8.69
C GLN A 435 -16.63 3.65 -7.30
N ILE A 436 -16.38 2.83 -6.28
CA ILE A 436 -16.61 3.16 -4.87
C ILE A 436 -15.24 3.33 -4.22
N ASN A 437 -14.92 4.54 -3.78
CA ASN A 437 -13.72 4.83 -3.01
C ASN A 437 -14.05 4.80 -1.53
N ILE A 438 -13.22 4.12 -0.75
CA ILE A 438 -13.36 3.94 0.68
C ILE A 438 -12.13 4.51 1.35
N GLN A 439 -12.31 5.23 2.45
CA GLN A 439 -11.19 5.68 3.26
C GLN A 439 -11.44 5.51 4.76
N SER A 440 -10.36 5.33 5.50
CA SER A 440 -10.33 5.34 6.97
C SER A 440 -8.98 5.86 7.45
N LEU A 441 -8.85 6.09 8.76
CA LEU A 441 -7.57 6.46 9.37
C LEU A 441 -6.92 5.23 10.01
N ASP A 442 -5.61 5.10 9.83
CA ASP A 442 -4.81 4.18 10.62
C ASP A 442 -4.69 4.66 12.09
N GLU A 443 -4.11 3.83 12.96
CA GLU A 443 -3.88 4.20 14.36
C GLU A 443 -3.01 5.45 14.52
N ALA A 444 -2.08 5.71 13.60
CA ALA A 444 -1.21 6.90 13.61
C ALA A 444 -1.88 8.14 13.00
N GLY A 445 -3.12 8.06 12.54
CA GLY A 445 -3.84 9.13 11.85
C GLY A 445 -3.47 9.28 10.36
N GLY A 446 -2.72 8.32 9.80
CA GLY A 446 -2.46 8.21 8.37
C GLY A 446 -3.71 7.80 7.59
N LEU A 447 -3.88 8.37 6.40
CA LEU A 447 -5.02 8.06 5.54
C LEU A 447 -4.81 6.73 4.84
N GLN A 448 -5.78 5.83 4.98
CA GLN A 448 -5.85 4.56 4.27
C GLN A 448 -6.98 4.62 3.26
N THR A 449 -6.76 4.13 2.04
CA THR A 449 -7.77 4.10 0.99
C THR A 449 -7.89 2.71 0.36
N ALA A 450 -9.10 2.38 -0.06
CA ALA A 450 -9.41 1.19 -0.86
C ALA A 450 -10.42 1.58 -1.94
N THR A 451 -10.43 0.83 -3.04
CA THR A 451 -11.34 1.09 -4.16
C THR A 451 -11.97 -0.21 -4.62
N VAL A 452 -13.26 -0.16 -4.92
CA VAL A 452 -14.02 -1.25 -5.54
C VAL A 452 -14.64 -0.73 -6.83
N LYS A 453 -14.54 -1.48 -7.91
CA LYS A 453 -15.28 -1.22 -9.15
C LYS A 453 -16.35 -2.29 -9.30
N VAL A 454 -17.59 -1.86 -9.55
CA VAL A 454 -18.74 -2.79 -9.65
C VAL A 454 -19.66 -2.40 -10.80
N ASP A 455 -19.99 -3.35 -11.66
CA ASP A 455 -20.98 -3.20 -12.73
C ASP A 455 -22.28 -3.89 -12.31
N PHE A 456 -23.37 -3.13 -12.31
CA PHE A 456 -24.68 -3.59 -11.90
C PHE A 456 -25.54 -3.96 -13.11
N VAL A 457 -25.82 -5.25 -13.25
CA VAL A 457 -26.55 -5.83 -14.38
C VAL A 457 -27.90 -6.42 -13.94
N LYS A 458 -28.90 -6.36 -14.81
CA LYS A 458 -30.25 -6.97 -14.61
C LYS A 458 -30.65 -7.90 -15.75
N ASN A 459 -30.01 -7.74 -16.90
CA ASN A 459 -30.37 -8.44 -18.12
C ASN A 459 -29.53 -9.71 -18.30
N THR A 460 -29.75 -10.40 -19.41
CA THR A 460 -28.94 -11.53 -19.86
C THR A 460 -27.49 -11.10 -20.07
N VAL A 461 -26.52 -11.91 -19.64
CA VAL A 461 -25.09 -11.65 -19.86
C VAL A 461 -24.49 -12.80 -20.67
N VAL A 462 -23.76 -12.45 -21.73
CA VAL A 462 -23.06 -13.38 -22.62
C VAL A 462 -21.56 -13.15 -22.53
N GLN A 463 -20.80 -14.24 -22.41
CA GLN A 463 -19.34 -14.23 -22.41
C GLN A 463 -18.79 -14.60 -23.79
N PHE A 464 -17.84 -13.81 -24.26
CA PHE A 464 -17.10 -13.99 -25.50
C PHE A 464 -15.67 -14.41 -25.15
N VAL A 465 -15.32 -15.68 -25.39
CA VAL A 465 -13.98 -16.23 -25.12
C VAL A 465 -13.22 -16.31 -26.43
N SER A 466 -12.14 -15.54 -26.57
CA SER A 466 -11.26 -15.56 -27.74
C SER A 466 -9.82 -15.87 -27.39
N ASN A 467 -9.01 -16.16 -28.40
CA ASN A 467 -7.56 -16.29 -28.26
C ASN A 467 -6.82 -14.97 -27.94
N ILE A 468 -7.51 -13.82 -27.95
CA ILE A 468 -6.96 -12.52 -27.52
C ILE A 468 -7.30 -12.21 -26.05
N GLY A 469 -8.45 -12.70 -25.58
CA GLY A 469 -8.97 -12.42 -24.25
C GLY A 469 -10.45 -12.76 -24.15
N THR A 470 -10.98 -12.63 -22.93
CA THR A 470 -12.40 -12.84 -22.62
C THR A 470 -13.06 -11.52 -22.27
N TYR A 471 -14.27 -11.28 -22.77
CA TYR A 471 -15.09 -10.14 -22.38
C TYR A 471 -16.56 -10.52 -22.33
N GLU A 472 -17.34 -9.74 -21.59
CA GLU A 472 -18.75 -9.96 -21.34
C GLU A 472 -19.59 -8.84 -21.97
N VAL A 473 -20.81 -9.19 -22.37
CA VAL A 473 -21.80 -8.26 -22.89
C VAL A 473 -23.12 -8.47 -22.14
N GLU A 474 -23.66 -7.39 -21.59
CA GLU A 474 -25.03 -7.34 -21.10
C GLU A 474 -25.97 -7.05 -22.28
N MET A 475 -26.95 -7.93 -22.48
CA MET A 475 -27.95 -7.82 -23.55
C MET A 475 -29.07 -6.85 -23.17
N PHE A 476 -29.77 -6.31 -24.17
CA PHE A 476 -30.92 -5.43 -23.96
C PHE A 476 -32.24 -6.18 -24.21
N ASP A 477 -32.48 -7.22 -23.40
CA ASP A 477 -33.61 -8.15 -23.57
C ASP A 477 -34.97 -7.43 -23.74
N ASP A 478 -35.23 -6.40 -22.94
CA ASP A 478 -36.50 -5.65 -22.98
C ASP A 478 -36.59 -4.67 -24.17
N LEU A 479 -35.45 -4.16 -24.64
CA LEU A 479 -35.40 -3.14 -25.68
C LEU A 479 -35.47 -3.74 -27.08
N THR A 480 -34.77 -4.86 -27.29
CA THR A 480 -34.59 -5.52 -28.59
C THR A 480 -34.77 -7.04 -28.49
N PRO A 481 -35.94 -7.50 -28.03
CA PRO A 481 -36.17 -8.91 -27.68
C PRO A 481 -36.00 -9.87 -28.86
N ASN A 482 -36.39 -9.48 -30.09
CA ASN A 482 -36.24 -10.37 -31.25
C ASN A 482 -34.77 -10.48 -31.67
N THR A 483 -34.01 -9.39 -31.56
CA THR A 483 -32.60 -9.33 -31.90
C THR A 483 -31.75 -10.12 -30.92
N VAL A 484 -32.03 -9.98 -29.62
CA VAL A 484 -31.38 -10.79 -28.57
C VAL A 484 -31.71 -12.27 -28.73
N ALA A 485 -32.99 -12.63 -28.90
CA ALA A 485 -33.38 -14.03 -29.11
C ALA A 485 -32.73 -14.63 -30.36
N ASN A 486 -32.64 -13.87 -31.45
CA ASN A 486 -31.92 -14.28 -32.66
C ASN A 486 -30.44 -14.51 -32.38
N PHE A 487 -29.74 -13.56 -31.74
CA PHE A 487 -28.32 -13.70 -31.40
C PHE A 487 -28.05 -14.92 -30.52
N LEU A 488 -28.85 -15.12 -29.47
CA LEU A 488 -28.74 -16.28 -28.58
C LEU A 488 -28.95 -17.60 -29.33
N GLY A 489 -29.83 -17.62 -30.34
CA GLY A 489 -30.06 -18.79 -31.21
C GLY A 489 -28.87 -19.19 -32.10
N TYR A 490 -27.86 -18.33 -32.24
CA TYR A 490 -26.62 -18.62 -32.95
C TYR A 490 -25.44 -19.01 -32.06
N THR A 491 -25.56 -18.92 -30.73
CA THR A 491 -24.45 -19.17 -29.79
C THR A 491 -23.77 -20.53 -30.00
N ASP A 492 -24.55 -21.60 -30.24
CA ASP A 492 -24.05 -22.94 -30.58
C ASP A 492 -23.33 -23.02 -31.95
N ARG A 493 -23.55 -22.04 -32.84
CA ARG A 493 -22.92 -21.92 -34.18
C ARG A 493 -21.79 -20.90 -34.20
N TYR A 494 -21.50 -20.27 -33.07
CA TYR A 494 -20.40 -19.32 -32.92
C TYR A 494 -19.09 -19.97 -32.47
N ASP A 495 -19.04 -21.29 -32.26
CA ASP A 495 -17.77 -21.98 -32.03
C ASP A 495 -16.85 -21.81 -33.25
N GLY A 496 -15.65 -21.28 -33.01
CA GLY A 496 -14.64 -21.04 -34.02
C GLY A 496 -14.91 -19.85 -34.95
N VAL A 497 -15.92 -19.02 -34.69
CA VAL A 497 -16.12 -17.79 -35.48
C VAL A 497 -14.99 -16.82 -35.29
N ILE A 498 -14.71 -16.06 -36.34
CA ILE A 498 -13.63 -15.08 -36.37
C ILE A 498 -14.17 -13.64 -36.41
N ILE A 499 -13.35 -12.71 -35.94
CA ILE A 499 -13.48 -11.31 -36.35
C ILE A 499 -12.95 -11.21 -37.77
N HIS A 500 -13.85 -11.13 -38.74
CA HIS A 500 -13.51 -11.14 -40.17
C HIS A 500 -13.27 -9.74 -40.74
N ARG A 501 -13.67 -8.70 -39.99
CA ARG A 501 -13.48 -7.31 -40.39
C ARG A 501 -13.24 -6.42 -39.17
N SER A 502 -12.25 -5.54 -39.26
CA SER A 502 -11.96 -4.50 -38.27
C SER A 502 -11.61 -3.20 -38.99
N VAL A 503 -12.39 -2.15 -38.73
CA VAL A 503 -12.16 -0.82 -39.29
C VAL A 503 -11.72 0.10 -38.17
N THR A 504 -10.55 0.73 -38.34
CA THR A 504 -10.00 1.68 -37.37
C THR A 504 -10.99 2.80 -37.10
N ASP A 505 -11.15 3.18 -35.83
CA ASP A 505 -12.07 4.24 -35.38
C ASP A 505 -13.51 4.03 -35.88
N PHE A 506 -13.98 2.78 -35.88
CA PHE A 506 -15.34 2.44 -36.29
C PHE A 506 -15.88 1.22 -35.54
N VAL A 507 -15.60 0.00 -36.02
CA VAL A 507 -16.17 -1.24 -35.48
C VAL A 507 -15.24 -2.45 -35.68
N ILE A 508 -15.41 -3.46 -34.82
CA ILE A 508 -14.99 -4.85 -35.10
C ILE A 508 -16.23 -5.71 -35.39
N GLN A 509 -16.17 -6.57 -36.40
CA GLN A 509 -17.33 -7.32 -36.90
C GLN A 509 -17.07 -8.83 -36.95
N GLY A 510 -18.02 -9.60 -36.43
CA GLY A 510 -17.96 -11.05 -36.25
C GLY A 510 -19.26 -11.78 -36.64
N GLY A 511 -19.34 -13.06 -36.31
CA GLY A 511 -20.55 -13.89 -36.49
C GLY A 511 -20.86 -14.35 -37.92
N GLY A 512 -20.01 -14.01 -38.89
CA GLY A 512 -20.22 -14.32 -40.31
C GLY A 512 -19.46 -15.53 -40.84
N PHE A 513 -18.27 -15.80 -40.28
CA PHE A 513 -17.34 -16.79 -40.84
C PHE A 513 -16.58 -17.53 -39.74
N THR A 514 -16.23 -18.78 -40.03
CA THR A 514 -15.30 -19.60 -39.25
C THR A 514 -14.05 -19.90 -40.06
N VAL A 515 -12.95 -20.24 -39.39
CA VAL A 515 -11.74 -20.76 -40.04
C VAL A 515 -11.36 -22.12 -39.47
N ASN A 516 -11.10 -23.08 -40.36
CA ASN A 516 -10.63 -24.43 -40.00
C ASN A 516 -9.60 -24.93 -41.03
N ASN A 517 -8.38 -25.26 -40.58
CA ASN A 517 -7.26 -25.67 -41.42
C ASN A 517 -6.97 -24.70 -42.58
N GLY A 518 -7.10 -23.41 -42.31
CA GLY A 518 -6.95 -22.32 -43.25
C GLY A 518 -8.18 -22.07 -44.11
N VAL A 519 -9.20 -22.94 -44.12
CA VAL A 519 -10.43 -22.81 -44.93
C VAL A 519 -11.42 -21.87 -44.23
N VAL A 520 -11.91 -20.87 -44.96
CA VAL A 520 -12.95 -19.94 -44.49
C VAL A 520 -14.31 -20.45 -44.95
N ASP A 521 -15.22 -20.65 -43.99
CA ASP A 521 -16.59 -21.07 -44.23
C ASP A 521 -17.58 -20.04 -43.66
N ALA A 522 -18.72 -19.86 -44.33
CA ALA A 522 -19.80 -19.01 -43.83
C ALA A 522 -20.60 -19.70 -42.73
N VAL A 523 -20.99 -18.95 -41.70
CA VAL A 523 -21.91 -19.42 -40.66
C VAL A 523 -23.28 -19.68 -41.30
N GLN A 524 -23.90 -20.83 -40.99
CA GLN A 524 -25.23 -21.16 -41.48
C GLN A 524 -26.28 -20.22 -40.86
N THR A 525 -26.97 -19.46 -41.71
CA THR A 525 -27.97 -18.47 -41.31
C THR A 525 -29.40 -19.01 -41.34
N ASP A 526 -30.21 -18.50 -40.43
CA ASP A 526 -31.68 -18.59 -40.44
C ASP A 526 -32.29 -17.44 -41.25
N ALA A 527 -33.63 -17.37 -41.28
CA ALA A 527 -34.34 -16.27 -41.96
C ALA A 527 -34.01 -14.92 -41.30
N PRO A 528 -33.88 -13.83 -42.09
CA PRO A 528 -33.64 -12.50 -41.54
C PRO A 528 -34.72 -12.03 -40.57
N ILE A 529 -34.31 -11.26 -39.55
CA ILE A 529 -35.22 -10.68 -38.56
C ILE A 529 -35.64 -9.25 -38.91
N THR A 530 -36.77 -8.81 -38.35
CA THR A 530 -37.20 -7.40 -38.43
C THR A 530 -36.32 -6.54 -37.54
N ASN A 531 -35.93 -5.38 -38.06
CA ASN A 531 -35.10 -4.40 -37.36
C ASN A 531 -35.82 -3.83 -36.13
N GLU A 532 -35.11 -3.74 -35.00
CA GLU A 532 -35.60 -3.17 -33.73
C GLU A 532 -34.82 -1.91 -33.31
N PHE A 533 -34.28 -1.16 -34.27
CA PHE A 533 -33.54 0.07 -33.96
C PHE A 533 -34.37 1.03 -33.09
N ASN A 534 -33.74 1.56 -32.04
CA ASN A 534 -34.32 2.52 -31.13
C ASN A 534 -33.38 3.73 -31.00
N SER A 535 -33.87 4.93 -31.29
CA SER A 535 -33.08 6.17 -31.22
C SER A 535 -32.56 6.52 -29.82
N SER A 536 -33.11 5.93 -28.77
CA SER A 536 -32.60 6.06 -27.40
C SER A 536 -31.41 5.15 -27.12
N ALA A 537 -31.21 4.09 -27.91
CA ALA A 537 -30.03 3.23 -27.85
C ALA A 537 -29.16 3.44 -29.10
N SER A 538 -28.32 4.46 -28.99
CA SER A 538 -27.45 4.93 -30.06
C SER A 538 -26.21 4.05 -30.23
N ASN A 539 -25.67 3.95 -31.46
CA ASN A 539 -24.43 3.22 -31.77
C ASN A 539 -23.19 3.95 -31.24
N ILE A 540 -23.04 4.00 -29.92
CA ILE A 540 -21.87 4.59 -29.25
C ILE A 540 -20.84 3.53 -28.86
N ARG A 541 -19.65 3.96 -28.46
CA ARG A 541 -18.56 3.07 -28.07
C ARG A 541 -19.02 2.03 -27.03
N GLY A 542 -18.60 0.78 -27.21
CA GLY A 542 -18.93 -0.32 -26.29
C GLY A 542 -20.29 -0.97 -26.54
N THR A 543 -21.09 -0.48 -27.47
CA THR A 543 -22.35 -1.14 -27.84
C THR A 543 -22.12 -2.30 -28.82
N LEU A 544 -22.95 -3.35 -28.69
CA LEU A 544 -23.06 -4.48 -29.60
C LEU A 544 -24.30 -4.29 -30.49
N SER A 545 -24.11 -4.37 -31.80
CA SER A 545 -25.14 -4.07 -32.79
C SER A 545 -25.24 -5.11 -33.90
N MET A 546 -26.43 -5.24 -34.48
CA MET A 546 -26.72 -6.20 -35.54
C MET A 546 -26.22 -5.68 -36.90
N ALA A 547 -25.45 -6.49 -37.62
CA ALA A 547 -25.02 -6.16 -38.98
C ALA A 547 -26.14 -6.42 -39.99
N GLN A 548 -26.21 -5.59 -41.04
CA GLN A 548 -27.23 -5.67 -42.09
C GLN A 548 -26.62 -5.38 -43.47
N LEU A 549 -27.28 -5.85 -44.53
CA LEU A 549 -26.94 -5.54 -45.91
C LEU A 549 -27.36 -4.10 -46.25
N GLY A 550 -26.48 -3.40 -46.97
CA GLY A 550 -26.76 -2.02 -47.41
C GLY A 550 -28.03 -1.94 -48.26
N GLY A 551 -28.97 -1.09 -47.84
CA GLY A 551 -30.25 -0.87 -48.53
C GLY A 551 -31.40 -1.78 -48.09
N ASP A 552 -31.16 -2.74 -47.19
CA ASP A 552 -32.21 -3.58 -46.60
C ASP A 552 -32.06 -3.66 -45.08
N ILE A 553 -32.89 -2.90 -44.37
CA ILE A 553 -32.83 -2.79 -42.90
C ILE A 553 -33.27 -4.08 -42.18
N ASN A 554 -34.00 -4.98 -42.85
CA ASN A 554 -34.53 -6.23 -42.27
C ASN A 554 -33.73 -7.44 -42.73
N SER A 555 -32.43 -7.27 -42.99
CA SER A 555 -31.53 -8.31 -43.49
C SER A 555 -30.63 -8.94 -42.41
N GLY A 556 -30.82 -8.54 -41.14
CA GLY A 556 -30.03 -9.04 -40.01
C GLY A 556 -30.21 -10.55 -39.78
N THR A 557 -29.10 -11.26 -39.63
CA THR A 557 -29.05 -12.72 -39.39
C THR A 557 -28.05 -13.05 -38.27
N SER A 558 -26.87 -13.58 -38.57
CA SER A 558 -25.88 -14.05 -37.57
C SER A 558 -24.77 -13.04 -37.27
N GLN A 559 -24.62 -12.00 -38.09
CA GLN A 559 -23.48 -11.08 -38.01
C GLN A 559 -23.75 -9.92 -37.06
N TRP A 560 -22.75 -9.58 -36.27
CA TRP A 560 -22.79 -8.52 -35.27
C TRP A 560 -21.49 -7.72 -35.31
N PHE A 561 -21.52 -6.52 -34.74
CA PHE A 561 -20.31 -5.71 -34.56
C PHE A 561 -20.32 -4.99 -33.21
N VAL A 562 -19.12 -4.74 -32.69
CA VAL A 562 -18.90 -3.92 -31.50
C VAL A 562 -18.36 -2.56 -31.94
N ASN A 563 -18.98 -1.49 -31.46
CA ASN A 563 -18.56 -0.11 -31.73
C ASN A 563 -17.28 0.23 -30.92
N THR A 564 -16.19 0.57 -31.60
CA THR A 564 -14.91 0.92 -30.94
C THR A 564 -14.81 2.41 -30.62
N VAL A 565 -15.68 3.22 -31.22
CA VAL A 565 -15.85 4.66 -30.99
C VAL A 565 -17.34 5.01 -31.09
N ASN A 566 -17.70 6.28 -30.90
CA ASN A 566 -19.07 6.75 -31.12
C ASN A 566 -19.37 6.91 -32.62
N ASN A 567 -20.40 6.21 -33.10
CA ASN A 567 -20.81 6.16 -34.50
C ASN A 567 -22.22 6.77 -34.72
N ASP A 568 -22.59 7.75 -33.89
CA ASP A 568 -23.90 8.42 -33.84
C ASP A 568 -23.88 9.88 -34.36
N GLY A 569 -22.68 10.42 -34.61
CA GLY A 569 -22.48 11.81 -35.06
C GLY A 569 -22.83 12.09 -36.53
N SER A 570 -22.61 13.31 -37.01
CA SER A 570 -22.91 13.67 -38.41
C SER A 570 -21.80 13.20 -39.37
N GLY A 571 -22.06 12.22 -40.23
CA GLY A 571 -21.07 11.74 -41.23
C GLY A 571 -21.49 10.47 -41.98
N VAL A 572 -20.64 10.01 -42.89
CA VAL A 572 -20.87 8.78 -43.69
C VAL A 572 -20.82 7.49 -42.87
N ASN A 573 -20.26 7.56 -41.65
CA ASN A 573 -20.16 6.44 -40.70
C ASN A 573 -21.25 6.49 -39.62
N ASN A 574 -22.29 7.32 -39.78
CA ASN A 574 -23.39 7.38 -38.84
C ASN A 574 -24.27 6.13 -38.95
N LEU A 575 -24.10 5.22 -38.00
CA LEU A 575 -24.83 3.95 -37.91
C LEU A 575 -26.27 4.13 -37.38
N ASP A 576 -26.60 5.26 -36.78
CA ASP A 576 -27.98 5.60 -36.39
C ASP A 576 -28.80 6.14 -37.58
N SER A 577 -28.13 6.73 -38.57
CA SER A 577 -28.76 7.17 -39.83
C SER A 577 -29.12 6.00 -40.75
N VAL A 578 -28.49 4.84 -40.52
CA VAL A 578 -28.73 3.57 -41.21
C VAL A 578 -29.12 2.55 -40.14
N PRO A 579 -30.40 2.43 -39.76
CA PRO A 579 -30.86 1.98 -38.44
C PRO A 579 -30.28 0.61 -38.03
N HIS A 580 -29.10 0.57 -37.41
CA HIS A 580 -28.49 -0.65 -36.90
C HIS A 580 -28.92 -0.87 -35.45
N THR A 581 -29.65 -1.95 -35.21
CA THR A 581 -30.17 -2.27 -33.87
C THR A 581 -29.04 -2.53 -32.89
N VAL A 582 -28.89 -1.67 -31.89
CA VAL A 582 -28.08 -1.90 -30.68
C VAL A 582 -28.84 -2.86 -29.77
N PHE A 583 -28.22 -3.99 -29.41
CA PHE A 583 -28.86 -5.03 -28.60
C PHE A 583 -28.05 -5.49 -27.39
N GLY A 584 -26.93 -4.84 -27.11
CA GLY A 584 -26.18 -5.05 -25.87
C GLY A 584 -25.07 -4.04 -25.67
N ARG A 585 -24.40 -4.14 -24.52
CA ARG A 585 -23.22 -3.35 -24.15
C ARG A 585 -22.11 -4.23 -23.57
N VAL A 586 -20.87 -3.94 -23.92
CA VAL A 586 -19.70 -4.53 -23.27
C VAL A 586 -19.65 -4.04 -21.82
N ILE A 587 -19.44 -4.95 -20.87
CA ILE A 587 -19.41 -4.67 -19.43
C ILE A 587 -18.03 -4.92 -18.81
N GLY A 588 -17.81 -4.42 -17.60
CA GLY A 588 -16.53 -4.54 -16.90
C GLY A 588 -15.34 -3.94 -17.69
N GLU A 589 -14.17 -4.57 -17.65
CA GLU A 589 -13.00 -4.14 -18.43
C GLU A 589 -12.96 -4.73 -19.86
N GLY A 590 -14.07 -5.26 -20.35
CA GLY A 590 -14.16 -5.97 -21.63
C GLY A 590 -13.72 -5.15 -22.85
N MET A 591 -13.88 -3.83 -22.81
CA MET A 591 -13.44 -2.95 -23.90
C MET A 591 -11.92 -2.98 -24.13
N SER A 592 -11.12 -3.29 -23.11
CA SER A 592 -9.66 -3.45 -23.28
C SER A 592 -9.30 -4.59 -24.24
N VAL A 593 -10.09 -5.67 -24.23
CA VAL A 593 -9.94 -6.82 -25.14
C VAL A 593 -10.39 -6.44 -26.55
N VAL A 594 -11.53 -5.75 -26.67
CA VAL A 594 -12.07 -5.24 -27.94
C VAL A 594 -11.07 -4.28 -28.62
N ASP A 595 -10.49 -3.36 -27.86
CA ASP A 595 -9.47 -2.42 -28.36
C ASP A 595 -8.21 -3.17 -28.80
N SER A 596 -7.80 -4.19 -28.06
CA SER A 596 -6.64 -5.03 -28.41
C SER A 596 -6.86 -5.75 -29.75
N ILE A 597 -8.07 -6.23 -30.01
CA ILE A 597 -8.47 -6.78 -31.32
C ILE A 597 -8.41 -5.72 -32.41
N ALA A 598 -8.96 -4.52 -32.16
CA ALA A 598 -9.01 -3.44 -33.15
C ALA A 598 -7.62 -2.87 -33.52
N ALA A 599 -6.65 -2.99 -32.60
CA ALA A 599 -5.26 -2.58 -32.77
C ALA A 599 -4.42 -3.55 -33.60
N LEU A 600 -4.92 -4.76 -33.89
CA LEU A 600 -4.21 -5.73 -34.72
C LEU A 600 -3.99 -5.22 -36.15
N SER A 601 -2.95 -5.77 -36.79
CA SER A 601 -2.68 -5.49 -38.21
C SER A 601 -3.78 -6.08 -39.08
N LYS A 602 -4.28 -5.30 -40.04
CA LYS A 602 -5.32 -5.73 -40.98
C LYS A 602 -4.70 -6.26 -42.27
N ALA A 603 -5.23 -7.37 -42.76
CA ALA A 603 -4.88 -7.94 -44.05
C ALA A 603 -6.09 -8.00 -44.98
N ASP A 604 -5.86 -7.70 -46.26
CA ASP A 604 -6.83 -7.99 -47.31
C ASP A 604 -6.69 -9.45 -47.75
N LEU A 605 -7.63 -10.28 -47.29
CA LEU A 605 -7.71 -11.70 -47.63
C LEU A 605 -8.76 -11.99 -48.70
N SER A 606 -9.39 -10.96 -49.28
CA SER A 606 -10.48 -11.15 -50.26
C SER A 606 -10.02 -11.91 -51.50
N SER A 607 -8.83 -11.57 -52.02
CA SER A 607 -8.22 -12.27 -53.16
C SER A 607 -7.63 -13.65 -52.83
N VAL A 608 -7.42 -13.93 -51.55
CA VAL A 608 -6.85 -15.20 -51.05
C VAL A 608 -7.95 -16.25 -50.82
N THR A 609 -9.08 -15.79 -50.30
CA THR A 609 -10.20 -16.62 -49.82
C THR A 609 -11.38 -16.65 -50.80
N GLY A 610 -11.47 -15.66 -51.70
CA GLY A 610 -12.63 -15.42 -52.55
C GLY A 610 -13.80 -14.72 -51.85
N VAL A 611 -13.63 -14.33 -50.57
CA VAL A 611 -14.69 -13.72 -49.76
C VAL A 611 -14.47 -12.22 -49.64
N SER A 612 -15.32 -11.40 -50.25
CA SER A 612 -15.16 -9.94 -50.30
C SER A 612 -15.22 -9.27 -48.92
N ALA A 613 -15.88 -9.89 -47.93
CA ALA A 613 -16.02 -9.37 -46.58
C ALA A 613 -14.71 -9.42 -45.75
N LEU A 614 -13.69 -10.16 -46.20
CA LEU A 614 -12.41 -10.33 -45.50
C LEU A 614 -11.32 -9.35 -45.98
N ASN A 615 -11.71 -8.17 -46.47
CA ASN A 615 -10.79 -7.17 -47.04
C ASN A 615 -10.03 -6.34 -45.98
N GLU A 616 -10.47 -6.38 -44.72
CA GLU A 616 -9.83 -5.69 -43.58
C GLU A 616 -9.81 -6.63 -42.35
N THR A 617 -9.27 -7.83 -42.52
CA THR A 617 -9.29 -8.88 -41.49
C THR A 617 -8.18 -8.62 -40.44
N PRO A 618 -8.48 -8.45 -39.14
CA PRO A 618 -7.45 -8.32 -38.12
C PRO A 618 -6.75 -9.65 -37.86
N LEU A 619 -5.42 -9.65 -37.90
CA LEU A 619 -4.58 -10.83 -37.67
C LEU A 619 -3.55 -10.59 -36.56
N GLN A 620 -3.30 -11.62 -35.76
CA GLN A 620 -2.27 -11.65 -34.71
C GLN A 620 -0.85 -11.66 -35.26
N SER A 621 -0.69 -12.11 -36.50
CA SER A 621 0.59 -12.16 -37.20
C SER A 621 0.44 -11.62 -38.62
N THR A 622 1.49 -10.95 -39.11
CA THR A 622 1.52 -10.44 -40.48
C THR A 622 1.34 -11.57 -41.50
N PHE A 623 0.25 -11.51 -42.26
CA PHE A 623 0.06 -12.41 -43.40
C PHE A 623 1.05 -12.06 -44.51
N THR A 624 1.87 -13.04 -44.88
CA THR A 624 2.75 -12.96 -46.05
C THR A 624 2.26 -13.98 -47.08
N PRO A 625 1.84 -13.53 -48.27
CA PRO A 625 1.29 -14.44 -49.28
C PRO A 625 2.37 -15.39 -49.81
N LEU A 626 1.95 -16.58 -50.24
CA LEU A 626 2.78 -17.54 -50.98
C LEU A 626 4.11 -17.93 -50.31
N THR A 627 4.10 -18.18 -49.00
CA THR A 627 5.31 -18.55 -48.22
C THR A 627 5.46 -20.06 -48.02
N ARG A 628 4.36 -20.82 -48.05
CA ARG A 628 4.42 -22.26 -47.79
C ARG A 628 4.82 -23.02 -49.04
N THR A 629 5.88 -23.81 -48.94
CA THR A 629 6.30 -24.71 -50.03
C THR A 629 5.34 -25.90 -50.11
N ILE A 630 4.84 -26.17 -51.31
CA ILE A 630 4.06 -27.38 -51.61
C ILE A 630 5.00 -28.58 -51.62
N THR A 631 4.57 -29.71 -51.05
CA THR A 631 5.36 -30.95 -51.07
C THR A 631 5.65 -31.39 -52.50
N GLY A 632 6.86 -31.90 -52.77
CA GLY A 632 7.25 -32.36 -54.10
C GLY A 632 7.62 -31.22 -55.06
N THR A 633 7.59 -31.51 -56.36
CA THR A 633 7.93 -30.52 -57.39
C THR A 633 6.87 -30.47 -58.48
N VAL A 634 6.65 -29.30 -59.06
CA VAL A 634 5.67 -29.09 -60.12
C VAL A 634 6.34 -28.79 -61.46
N SER A 635 5.63 -29.10 -62.55
CA SER A 635 6.01 -28.78 -63.92
C SER A 635 4.83 -28.18 -64.68
N THR A 636 5.10 -27.12 -65.43
CA THR A 636 4.14 -26.40 -66.29
C THR A 636 4.73 -26.20 -67.68
N THR A 637 3.86 -26.12 -68.69
CA THR A 637 4.25 -25.80 -70.07
C THR A 637 3.60 -24.48 -70.47
N GLY A 638 4.37 -23.56 -71.04
CA GLY A 638 3.85 -22.28 -71.56
C GLY A 638 2.68 -22.48 -72.52
N GLY A 639 1.59 -21.75 -72.31
CA GLY A 639 0.33 -21.86 -73.03
C GLY A 639 -0.67 -22.88 -72.46
N SER A 640 -0.25 -23.76 -71.54
CA SER A 640 -1.13 -24.77 -70.90
C SER A 640 -1.71 -24.25 -69.59
N THR A 641 -2.94 -24.67 -69.25
CA THR A 641 -3.52 -24.49 -67.91
C THR A 641 -3.22 -25.66 -66.98
N VAL A 642 -2.67 -26.76 -67.48
CA VAL A 642 -2.42 -27.98 -66.70
C VAL A 642 -1.06 -27.89 -65.99
N VAL A 643 -1.06 -28.20 -64.70
CA VAL A 643 0.15 -28.35 -63.87
C VAL A 643 0.25 -29.81 -63.44
N THR A 644 1.42 -30.41 -63.65
CA THR A 644 1.72 -31.77 -63.22
C THR A 644 2.71 -31.75 -62.06
N GLY A 645 2.55 -32.68 -61.12
CA GLY A 645 3.35 -32.77 -59.91
C GLY A 645 4.02 -34.12 -59.76
N VAL A 646 5.20 -34.13 -59.13
CA VAL A 646 5.93 -35.34 -58.73
C VAL A 646 6.11 -35.32 -57.22
N GLY A 647 5.56 -36.34 -56.55
CA GLY A 647 5.56 -36.42 -55.08
C GLY A 647 4.71 -35.35 -54.39
N THR A 648 3.86 -34.66 -55.15
CA THR A 648 2.94 -33.62 -54.66
C THR A 648 1.72 -34.22 -53.96
N ARG A 649 1.07 -33.44 -53.10
CA ARG A 649 -0.16 -33.80 -52.38
C ARG A 649 -1.23 -32.73 -52.58
N PHE A 650 -1.54 -32.41 -53.83
CA PHE A 650 -2.40 -31.27 -54.15
C PHE A 650 -3.79 -31.35 -53.49
N THR A 651 -4.38 -32.52 -53.30
CA THR A 651 -5.73 -32.62 -52.71
C THR A 651 -5.76 -32.31 -51.21
N GLU A 652 -4.61 -32.37 -50.54
CA GLU A 652 -4.47 -32.06 -49.12
C GLU A 652 -3.86 -30.67 -48.88
N GLU A 653 -2.90 -30.28 -49.72
CA GLU A 653 -2.15 -29.04 -49.56
C GLU A 653 -2.81 -27.84 -50.26
N LEU A 654 -3.73 -28.08 -51.19
CA LEU A 654 -4.50 -27.05 -51.87
C LEU A 654 -5.99 -27.39 -51.74
N VAL A 655 -6.82 -26.37 -51.61
CA VAL A 655 -8.27 -26.52 -51.65
C VAL A 655 -8.75 -25.76 -52.87
N SER A 656 -9.31 -26.46 -53.86
CA SER A 656 -9.87 -25.80 -55.04
C SER A 656 -11.08 -24.96 -54.62
N ALA A 657 -11.25 -23.78 -55.23
CA ALA A 657 -12.36 -22.85 -55.03
C ALA A 657 -13.74 -23.37 -55.50
N LEU A 658 -14.12 -24.60 -55.16
CA LEU A 658 -15.36 -25.22 -55.64
C LEU A 658 -16.49 -25.09 -54.62
N GLY A 659 -17.09 -23.91 -54.62
CA GLY A 659 -18.36 -23.57 -53.97
C GLY A 659 -18.47 -22.06 -53.80
N ASN A 660 -19.66 -21.48 -54.01
CA ASN A 660 -19.94 -20.05 -53.79
C ASN A 660 -19.84 -19.60 -52.31
N THR A 661 -19.02 -20.28 -51.49
CA THR A 661 -18.98 -20.14 -50.03
C THR A 661 -17.56 -20.05 -49.44
N GLY A 662 -16.51 -19.86 -50.26
CA GLY A 662 -15.15 -19.63 -49.80
C GLY A 662 -14.20 -20.81 -50.03
N GLY A 663 -12.93 -20.52 -50.33
CA GLY A 663 -11.90 -21.52 -50.54
C GLY A 663 -10.51 -20.91 -50.40
N SER A 664 -9.92 -21.05 -49.22
CA SER A 664 -8.54 -20.63 -48.97
C SER A 664 -7.54 -21.61 -49.59
N ARG A 665 -6.41 -21.08 -50.09
CA ARG A 665 -5.34 -21.82 -50.83
C ARG A 665 -5.65 -22.05 -52.32
N SER A 666 -6.44 -21.15 -52.89
CA SER A 666 -6.74 -21.13 -54.31
C SER A 666 -5.62 -20.55 -55.18
N ARG A 667 -4.44 -20.25 -54.62
CA ARG A 667 -3.31 -19.64 -55.35
C ARG A 667 -2.03 -20.47 -55.21
N ILE A 668 -1.27 -20.50 -56.31
CA ILE A 668 0.02 -21.19 -56.41
C ILE A 668 1.03 -20.28 -57.12
N SER A 669 2.26 -20.20 -56.59
CA SER A 669 3.39 -19.56 -57.25
C SER A 669 4.31 -20.63 -57.83
N ILE A 670 4.55 -20.53 -59.13
CA ILE A 670 5.43 -21.44 -59.86
C ILE A 670 6.50 -20.57 -60.51
N ASP A 671 7.76 -20.74 -60.09
CA ASP A 671 8.90 -20.00 -60.62
C ASP A 671 8.70 -18.47 -60.57
N GLY A 672 8.12 -18.00 -59.45
CA GLY A 672 7.84 -16.57 -59.20
C GLY A 672 6.57 -16.04 -59.86
N THR A 673 5.88 -16.80 -60.72
CA THR A 673 4.60 -16.38 -61.32
C THR A 673 3.41 -16.95 -60.53
N ILE A 674 2.45 -16.09 -60.20
CA ILE A 674 1.27 -16.44 -59.39
C ILE A 674 0.10 -16.83 -60.29
N TYR A 675 -0.56 -17.93 -59.96
CA TYR A 675 -1.74 -18.43 -60.65
C TYR A 675 -2.85 -18.78 -59.66
N ASN A 676 -4.12 -18.65 -60.07
CA ASN A 676 -5.23 -19.23 -59.32
C ASN A 676 -5.47 -20.67 -59.79
N VAL A 677 -5.79 -21.56 -58.85
CA VAL A 677 -6.13 -22.96 -59.08
C VAL A 677 -7.64 -23.04 -59.38
N ALA A 678 -7.98 -23.47 -60.59
CA ALA A 678 -9.37 -23.64 -61.02
C ALA A 678 -9.97 -24.96 -60.52
N SER A 679 -9.21 -26.05 -60.59
CA SER A 679 -9.65 -27.37 -60.11
C SER A 679 -8.44 -28.26 -59.80
N ILE A 680 -8.63 -29.22 -58.90
CA ILE A 680 -7.61 -30.23 -58.57
C ILE A 680 -8.16 -31.57 -59.03
N SER A 681 -7.45 -32.22 -59.96
CA SER A 681 -7.87 -33.49 -60.55
C SER A 681 -7.35 -34.68 -59.75
N SER A 682 -6.16 -34.55 -59.17
CA SER A 682 -5.51 -35.55 -58.30
C SER A 682 -4.36 -34.91 -57.51
N ASP A 683 -3.71 -35.67 -56.64
CA ASP A 683 -2.52 -35.20 -55.91
C ASP A 683 -1.35 -34.78 -56.80
N THR A 684 -1.33 -35.22 -58.06
CA THR A 684 -0.26 -34.95 -59.03
C THR A 684 -0.72 -34.12 -60.21
N GLU A 685 -1.97 -33.65 -60.24
CA GLU A 685 -2.47 -32.84 -61.35
C GLU A 685 -3.53 -31.83 -60.92
N LEU A 686 -3.33 -30.57 -61.33
CA LEU A 686 -4.31 -29.48 -61.15
C LEU A 686 -4.43 -28.64 -62.42
N THR A 687 -5.50 -27.84 -62.50
CA THR A 687 -5.74 -26.89 -63.59
C THR A 687 -5.74 -25.46 -63.05
N LEU A 688 -5.06 -24.55 -63.76
CA LEU A 688 -5.01 -23.12 -63.48
C LEU A 688 -6.18 -22.38 -64.14
N SER A 689 -6.57 -21.24 -63.57
CA SER A 689 -7.60 -20.36 -64.15
C SER A 689 -7.16 -19.65 -65.43
N SER A 690 -5.86 -19.65 -65.74
CA SER A 690 -5.26 -19.04 -66.92
C SER A 690 -4.04 -19.84 -67.38
N SER A 691 -3.69 -19.75 -68.66
CA SER A 691 -2.52 -20.45 -69.21
C SER A 691 -1.22 -19.95 -68.58
N ALA A 692 -0.31 -20.87 -68.27
CA ALA A 692 1.04 -20.56 -67.84
C ALA A 692 1.77 -19.74 -68.91
N ILE A 693 2.52 -18.72 -68.49
CA ILE A 693 3.22 -17.80 -69.42
C ILE A 693 4.54 -18.42 -69.87
N THR A 694 5.22 -19.11 -68.96
CA THR A 694 6.51 -19.77 -69.16
C THR A 694 6.40 -21.27 -68.85
N SER A 695 7.31 -22.06 -69.40
CA SER A 695 7.47 -23.46 -69.02
C SER A 695 8.45 -23.57 -67.85
N SER A 696 8.08 -24.28 -66.80
CA SER A 696 8.95 -24.59 -65.65
C SER A 696 8.92 -26.10 -65.39
N THR A 697 10.04 -26.69 -64.97
CA THR A 697 10.14 -28.16 -64.80
C THR A 697 10.78 -28.49 -63.46
N ASN A 698 10.11 -29.37 -62.70
CA ASN A 698 10.54 -29.85 -61.38
C ASN A 698 10.93 -28.70 -60.43
N VAL A 699 10.13 -27.65 -60.39
CA VAL A 699 10.35 -26.51 -59.49
C VAL A 699 9.53 -26.68 -58.21
N ASN A 700 10.05 -26.17 -57.10
CA ASN A 700 9.27 -26.03 -55.88
C ASN A 700 8.22 -24.94 -56.10
N ALA A 701 6.96 -25.27 -55.82
CA ALA A 701 5.87 -24.30 -55.85
C ALA A 701 5.55 -23.79 -54.45
N LEU A 702 5.04 -22.57 -54.37
CA LEU A 702 4.59 -21.97 -53.13
C LEU A 702 3.07 -21.78 -53.15
N THR A 703 2.45 -21.78 -51.98
CA THR A 703 1.02 -21.47 -51.79
C THR A 703 0.82 -20.64 -50.54
N ASP A 704 -0.37 -20.06 -50.39
CA ASP A 704 -0.72 -19.25 -49.24
C ASP A 704 -0.80 -20.12 -47.97
N ASP A 705 -0.35 -19.52 -46.86
CA ASP A 705 -0.40 -20.13 -45.54
C ASP A 705 -1.29 -19.32 -44.62
N LEU A 706 -2.56 -19.69 -44.58
CA LEU A 706 -3.50 -19.19 -43.58
C LEU A 706 -3.49 -20.17 -42.41
N VAL A 707 -2.86 -19.74 -41.33
CA VAL A 707 -2.80 -20.47 -40.05
C VAL A 707 -3.98 -20.01 -39.20
N ASP A 708 -4.77 -20.95 -38.68
CA ASP A 708 -5.99 -20.64 -37.91
C ASP A 708 -5.70 -19.72 -36.72
N ASP A 709 -4.59 -19.97 -36.03
CA ASP A 709 -4.15 -19.18 -34.87
C ASP A 709 -3.75 -17.74 -35.22
N ALA A 710 -3.55 -17.41 -36.50
CA ALA A 710 -3.33 -16.03 -36.92
C ALA A 710 -4.61 -15.19 -36.82
N PHE A 711 -5.80 -15.81 -36.87
CA PHE A 711 -7.08 -15.11 -36.77
C PHE A 711 -7.45 -14.83 -35.32
N VAL A 712 -8.26 -13.80 -35.11
CA VAL A 712 -8.99 -13.63 -33.84
C VAL A 712 -10.17 -14.58 -33.86
N ARG A 713 -10.09 -15.66 -33.10
CA ARG A 713 -11.06 -16.77 -33.11
C ARG A 713 -11.70 -16.91 -31.74
N PHE A 714 -13.03 -17.01 -31.71
CA PHE A 714 -13.77 -17.31 -30.50
C PHE A 714 -13.85 -18.82 -30.29
N SER A 715 -13.49 -19.29 -29.10
CA SER A 715 -13.72 -20.67 -28.68
C SER A 715 -15.09 -20.86 -28.03
N SER A 716 -15.73 -19.77 -27.60
CA SER A 716 -17.10 -19.78 -27.08
C SER A 716 -17.71 -18.38 -27.13
N ILE A 717 -19.00 -18.31 -27.45
CA ILE A 717 -19.87 -17.16 -27.20
C ILE A 717 -21.12 -17.73 -26.54
N ALA A 718 -21.24 -17.60 -25.22
CA ALA A 718 -22.24 -18.34 -24.45
C ALA A 718 -22.86 -17.50 -23.34
N GLU A 719 -24.14 -17.76 -23.06
CA GLU A 719 -24.87 -17.17 -21.95
C GLU A 719 -24.30 -17.66 -20.62
N ILE A 720 -23.96 -16.72 -19.73
CA ILE A 720 -23.47 -17.01 -18.38
C ILE A 720 -24.48 -16.59 -17.29
N LEU A 721 -25.53 -15.86 -17.68
CA LEU A 721 -26.55 -15.36 -16.77
C LEU A 721 -27.84 -15.00 -17.54
N ASN A 722 -28.99 -15.56 -17.16
CA ASN A 722 -30.30 -15.35 -17.80
C ASN A 722 -31.06 -14.12 -17.24
N GLN A 723 -31.86 -13.41 -18.04
CA GLN A 723 -32.78 -12.33 -17.58
C GLN A 723 -33.65 -12.77 -16.38
N VAL A 724 -33.90 -11.85 -15.42
CA VAL A 724 -34.76 -12.08 -14.23
C VAL A 724 -36.23 -11.81 -14.53
#